data_AF-A0A8D0FJY0-F1
#
_entry.id   AF-A0A8D0FJY0-F1
#
_cell.length_a   1.000
_cell.length_b   1.000
_cell.length_c   1.000
_cell.angle_alpha   90.00
_cell.angle_beta   90.00
_cell.angle_gamma   90.00
#
_symmetry.space_group_name_H-M   'P 1'
#
loop_
_entity.id
_entity.type
_entity.pdbx_description
1 polymer ?
#
loop_
_entity_poly.entity_id
_entity_poly.type
_entity_poly.pdbx_seq_one_letter_code
_entity_poly.pdbx_strand_id
1 'polypeptide(L)'
;MVAGVPLELPPQPARSADAATSFLRAARSGNLDKALDHLRNGVDINTCNQNGLNALHLASKEGHVKMVVELLHKEIILETTTKKGNTALHIAALAGQLDVVRELVNYGANVNAQSQKGFTPLYMAAQENHLEVVKFLLENGANQNVATEDGFTPLAVALQQGHENVVAHLINYGTKGKVRLPALHIAARNDDTRTAAVLLQNDPNADVLSKTGFTPLHIAAHYENLSVAQLLLNRGASVNFTPQNGITPLHIASRRGNIIMVRLLLDRGAHIETRTKDELTPLHCAARNGHVRIAEILLDHGAPIQAKTKNGLSPIHMAAQGDHLDCVRLLLQYSAEIDDITLDHLTPLHVAAHCGHHRVAKLLVEKGAKPNSRALNGFTPLHIACKKNHIRVMELLLKTGASIDAVTESGLTPLHVAAFMGHLPIVKTLLQRGASPNVSNVKVETPLHMAARAGHTDVAKYLLQNKAKANAKAKDDQTPLHCAARIGHTSMVQLLLENNANPNLATTAGHTPLHIASREGHVDTALALLQKGASQTCMTKAKAGQAGGTVHQWPERCNGPLSLQNGYTPLHIAAKQNQMEVASSLLQYGASANAESVQGVTPLHLASQEGHADMVALLFSKQANGDLGNKSGLTPLHLVAQEGHVLVADVLVKHGVTVDATTRMGYTPLHVASHYGNIKLVKFLLQHEADVNAKTKLGYTPLHQAAQQGHTDVVTLLLKHGASPNEISTNGTTPLAIAKRLGYISVTDVLKIVTEETDIPVISDKHRMSFPETVDEILDVSEDEGEGLELGRTIPEICWLGRCGRQQPWGPALVFLWDPVPIGALPCLTQPSKEFDEDSLIPSSPATETSDNISPVASPVHTGFLVSFMVDARGGSMRGSRHHGLRVVIPPRACAAPTRITCRLVKPQKLPAPPQLADGEALASRIIALGPAGAQFLSPVVVEIPHFASYGRRDRELVVLRSENGSVWKEHCNRYEESYMDQLLNGMDEGERSAPALQCDR
;
A
#
# COMPACT_ATOMS: atom_id res chain seq x y z
N MET A 1 80.08 64.44 30.40
CA MET A 1 80.77 64.54 31.70
C MET A 1 80.51 63.24 32.47
N VAL A 2 81.60 62.59 32.90
CA VAL A 2 81.69 61.59 34.00
C VAL A 2 81.02 60.23 33.73
N ALA A 3 81.77 59.19 33.32
CA ALA A 3 82.59 58.26 34.13
C ALA A 3 81.72 57.33 35.01
N GLY A 4 81.68 56.01 34.80
CA GLY A 4 82.67 55.02 35.24
C GLY A 4 82.36 54.61 36.69
N VAL A 5 82.16 53.36 37.12
CA VAL A 5 82.94 52.08 37.11
C VAL A 5 82.14 51.14 38.09
N PRO A 6 82.31 49.79 38.24
CA PRO A 6 82.27 48.62 37.33
C PRO A 6 81.53 47.37 37.92
N LEU A 7 81.67 46.22 37.23
CA LEU A 7 81.76 44.80 37.68
C LEU A 7 80.66 43.77 37.32
N GLU A 8 81.19 42.68 36.75
CA GLU A 8 80.67 41.32 36.46
C GLU A 8 79.88 41.06 35.16
N LEU A 9 80.59 40.42 34.20
CA LEU A 9 80.05 39.76 33.02
C LEU A 9 79.93 38.24 33.28
N PRO A 10 78.80 37.58 32.95
CA PRO A 10 78.61 36.13 33.08
C PRO A 10 79.19 35.35 31.88
N PRO A 11 79.37 34.01 31.98
CA PRO A 11 79.91 33.18 30.90
C PRO A 11 78.89 32.95 29.77
N GLN A 12 79.41 32.69 28.56
CA GLN A 12 78.65 32.64 27.29
C GLN A 12 77.86 31.33 27.01
N PRO A 13 76.76 31.36 26.21
CA PRO A 13 75.82 30.25 26.01
C PRO A 13 75.99 29.39 24.72
N ALA A 14 77.19 29.16 24.18
CA ALA A 14 77.38 28.57 22.84
C ALA A 14 77.58 27.02 22.74
N ARG A 15 77.52 26.22 23.84
CA ARG A 15 77.92 24.80 23.82
C ARG A 15 76.80 23.74 23.64
N SER A 16 75.51 24.08 23.75
CA SER A 16 74.43 23.07 23.80
C SER A 16 73.90 22.61 22.43
N ALA A 17 73.91 23.48 21.41
CA ALA A 17 73.33 23.18 20.09
C ALA A 17 74.16 22.16 19.26
N ASP A 18 75.49 22.21 19.35
CA ASP A 18 76.38 21.27 18.67
C ASP A 18 76.31 19.87 19.29
N ALA A 19 76.14 19.77 20.62
CA ALA A 19 76.02 18.52 21.34
C ALA A 19 74.71 17.77 21.01
N ALA A 20 73.59 18.49 20.93
CA ALA A 20 72.29 17.97 20.49
C ALA A 20 72.35 17.42 19.05
N THR A 21 72.99 18.15 18.14
CA THR A 21 73.16 17.71 16.74
C THR A 21 74.09 16.49 16.62
N SER A 22 75.16 16.44 17.42
CA SER A 22 76.07 15.30 17.50
C SER A 22 75.37 14.05 18.05
N PHE A 23 74.53 14.20 19.07
CA PHE A 23 73.71 13.12 19.63
C PHE A 23 72.77 12.51 18.59
N LEU A 24 72.05 13.33 17.82
CA LEU A 24 71.18 12.84 16.74
C LEU A 24 71.96 12.13 15.62
N ARG A 25 73.19 12.58 15.33
CA ARG A 25 74.08 11.91 14.37
C ARG A 25 74.59 10.57 14.91
N ALA A 26 74.88 10.48 16.22
CA ALA A 26 75.25 9.24 16.88
C ALA A 26 74.09 8.22 16.85
N ALA A 27 72.85 8.67 17.13
CA ALA A 27 71.66 7.84 17.02
C ALA A 27 71.41 7.32 15.60
N ARG A 28 71.57 8.18 14.58
CA ARG A 28 71.44 7.79 13.16
C ARG A 28 72.52 6.81 12.70
N SER A 29 73.75 6.96 13.19
CA SER A 29 74.87 6.07 12.84
C SER A 29 74.93 4.80 13.69
N GLY A 30 74.02 4.63 14.67
CA GLY A 30 73.98 3.47 15.55
C GLY A 30 75.11 3.41 16.58
N ASN A 31 75.86 4.51 16.77
CA ASN A 31 76.98 4.56 17.71
C ASN A 31 76.46 4.76 19.15
N LEU A 32 76.13 3.64 19.80
CA LEU A 32 75.50 3.60 21.12
C LEU A 32 76.36 4.27 22.20
N ASP A 33 77.66 4.00 22.22
CA ASP A 33 78.57 4.54 23.23
C ASP A 33 78.59 6.08 23.19
N LYS A 34 78.72 6.65 21.99
CA LYS A 34 78.68 8.11 21.82
C LYS A 34 77.32 8.71 22.16
N ALA A 35 76.23 8.02 21.83
CA ALA A 35 74.89 8.49 22.18
C ALA A 35 74.68 8.50 23.70
N LEU A 36 75.11 7.45 24.41
CA LEU A 36 75.05 7.36 25.87
C LEU A 36 75.95 8.39 26.55
N ASP A 37 77.15 8.64 26.01
CA ASP A 37 78.04 9.67 26.54
C ASP A 37 77.43 11.07 26.39
N HIS A 38 76.74 11.36 25.28
CA HIS A 38 76.01 12.61 25.13
C HIS A 38 74.85 12.75 26.14
N LEU A 39 74.12 11.66 26.42
CA LEU A 39 73.07 11.66 27.45
C LEU A 39 73.64 11.86 28.87
N ARG A 40 74.77 11.21 29.21
CA ARG A 40 75.48 11.43 30.48
C ARG A 40 75.96 12.88 30.64
N ASN A 41 76.32 13.52 29.54
CA ASN A 41 76.74 14.92 29.50
C ASN A 41 75.56 15.92 29.50
N GLY A 42 74.33 15.47 29.79
CA GLY A 42 73.17 16.33 30.00
C GLY A 42 72.44 16.77 28.73
N VAL A 43 72.65 16.09 27.60
CA VAL A 43 71.81 16.30 26.40
C VAL A 43 70.42 15.72 26.65
N ASP A 44 69.39 16.52 26.40
CA ASP A 44 68.00 16.06 26.48
C ASP A 44 67.75 14.93 25.46
N ILE A 45 67.29 13.77 25.94
CA ILE A 45 67.00 12.59 25.14
C ILE A 45 65.90 12.83 24.10
N ASN A 46 64.99 13.78 24.36
CA ASN A 46 63.89 14.14 23.46
C ASN A 46 64.24 15.26 22.48
N THR A 47 65.52 15.68 22.42
CA THR A 47 66.00 16.60 21.39
C THR A 47 65.59 16.11 20.01
N CYS A 48 65.13 17.03 19.16
CA CYS A 48 64.74 16.74 17.80
C CYS A 48 65.36 17.73 16.81
N ASN A 49 65.50 17.30 15.56
CA ASN A 49 65.96 18.17 14.48
C ASN A 49 64.84 19.09 13.96
N GLN A 50 65.15 19.92 12.96
CA GLN A 50 64.20 20.85 12.34
C GLN A 50 62.93 20.20 11.76
N ASN A 51 62.92 18.89 11.53
CA ASN A 51 61.79 18.12 11.02
C ASN A 51 61.01 17.36 12.14
N GLY A 52 61.40 17.54 13.39
CA GLY A 52 60.82 16.83 14.54
C GLY A 52 61.33 15.39 14.69
N LEU A 53 62.45 15.00 14.06
CA LEU A 53 63.02 13.68 14.28
C LEU A 53 63.92 13.70 15.51
N ASN A 54 63.63 12.85 16.49
CA ASN A 54 64.45 12.61 17.67
C ASN A 54 65.40 11.42 17.42
N ALA A 55 66.19 11.06 18.43
CA ALA A 55 67.10 9.93 18.36
C ALA A 55 66.38 8.60 18.04
N LEU A 56 65.17 8.38 18.60
CA LEU A 56 64.35 7.20 18.35
C LEU A 56 63.94 7.10 16.88
N HIS A 57 63.42 8.18 16.29
CA HIS A 57 63.03 8.23 14.87
C HIS A 57 64.19 7.87 13.93
N LEU A 58 65.39 8.37 14.23
CA LEU A 58 66.58 8.14 13.40
C LEU A 58 67.11 6.71 13.56
N ALA A 59 67.17 6.20 14.79
CA ALA A 59 67.60 4.83 15.07
C ALA A 59 66.62 3.80 14.47
N SER A 60 65.31 4.08 14.56
CA SER A 60 64.26 3.20 14.03
C SER A 60 64.23 3.13 12.51
N LYS A 61 64.61 4.20 11.81
CA LYS A 61 64.71 4.22 10.35
C LYS A 61 65.83 3.31 9.84
N GLU A 62 66.99 3.40 10.49
CA GLU A 62 68.22 2.74 10.06
C GLU A 62 68.34 1.31 10.62
N GLY A 63 67.40 0.87 11.46
CA GLY A 63 67.35 -0.51 11.98
C GLY A 63 68.23 -0.78 13.20
N HIS A 64 68.65 0.25 13.94
CA HIS A 64 69.58 0.10 15.07
C HIS A 64 68.88 -0.42 16.34
N VAL A 65 68.52 -1.71 16.38
CA VAL A 65 67.74 -2.33 17.46
C VAL A 65 68.31 -2.05 18.86
N LYS A 66 69.62 -2.26 19.06
CA LYS A 66 70.28 -2.01 20.36
C LYS A 66 70.17 -0.57 20.82
N MET A 67 70.29 0.38 19.90
CA MET A 67 70.12 1.81 20.19
C MET A 67 68.67 2.11 20.56
N VAL A 68 67.70 1.56 19.81
CA VAL A 68 66.27 1.75 20.08
C VAL A 68 65.90 1.25 21.48
N VAL A 69 66.31 0.03 21.83
CA VAL A 69 66.03 -0.57 23.15
C VAL A 69 66.66 0.25 24.28
N GLU A 70 67.91 0.69 24.14
CA GLU A 70 68.58 1.53 25.14
C GLU A 70 67.95 2.92 25.30
N LEU A 71 67.50 3.54 24.20
CA LEU A 71 66.77 4.80 24.26
C LEU A 71 65.42 4.64 24.99
N LEU A 72 64.71 3.53 24.76
CA LEU A 72 63.46 3.20 25.44
C LEU A 72 63.67 2.91 26.94
N HIS A 73 64.74 2.21 27.31
CA HIS A 73 65.13 2.01 28.72
C HIS A 73 65.44 3.33 29.44
N LYS A 74 65.94 4.35 28.72
CA LYS A 74 66.18 5.69 29.26
C LYS A 74 64.96 6.61 29.17
N GLU A 75 63.77 6.03 29.04
CA GLU A 75 62.48 6.73 29.11
C GLU A 75 62.31 7.81 28.03
N ILE A 76 62.86 7.59 26.83
CA ILE A 76 62.50 8.42 25.67
C ILE A 76 61.00 8.30 25.39
N ILE A 77 60.36 9.40 24.99
CA ILE A 77 58.92 9.40 24.73
C ILE A 77 58.63 8.62 23.43
N LEU A 78 58.07 7.42 23.57
CA LEU A 78 57.80 6.46 22.49
C LEU A 78 56.89 7.04 21.38
N GLU A 79 55.81 7.72 21.78
CA GLU A 79 54.79 8.30 20.88
C GLU A 79 55.13 9.73 20.42
N THR A 80 56.41 10.12 20.49
CA THR A 80 56.82 11.39 19.88
C THR A 80 56.53 11.35 18.39
N THR A 81 55.96 12.42 17.85
CA THR A 81 55.66 12.53 16.43
C THR A 81 56.58 13.54 15.74
N THR A 82 56.94 13.24 14.50
CA THR A 82 57.60 14.21 13.61
C THR A 82 56.62 15.32 13.20
N LYS A 83 57.12 16.35 12.50
CA LYS A 83 56.26 17.41 11.92
C LYS A 83 55.20 16.91 10.94
N LYS A 84 55.27 15.65 10.48
CA LYS A 84 54.27 15.00 9.61
C LYS A 84 53.32 14.05 10.38
N GLY A 85 53.41 14.01 11.71
CA GLY A 85 52.65 13.10 12.56
C GLY A 85 53.21 11.67 12.62
N ASN A 86 54.35 11.38 11.99
CA ASN A 86 54.91 10.02 12.01
C ASN A 86 55.57 9.72 13.36
N THR A 87 55.22 8.58 13.96
CA THR A 87 55.89 8.00 15.14
C THR A 87 57.09 7.15 14.72
N ALA A 88 57.88 6.68 15.68
CA ALA A 88 58.96 5.71 15.43
C ALA A 88 58.48 4.43 14.76
N LEU A 89 57.25 3.98 15.08
CA LEU A 89 56.64 2.78 14.50
C LEU A 89 56.29 2.97 13.02
N HIS A 90 55.78 4.15 12.62
CA HIS A 90 55.55 4.47 11.22
C HIS A 90 56.84 4.40 10.39
N ILE A 91 57.91 4.98 10.91
CA ILE A 91 59.20 5.05 10.23
C ILE A 91 59.82 3.65 10.11
N ALA A 92 59.76 2.85 11.17
CA ALA A 92 60.25 1.46 11.16
C ALA A 92 59.44 0.58 10.20
N ALA A 93 58.11 0.75 10.17
CA ALA A 93 57.23 -0.02 9.29
C ALA A 93 57.42 0.33 7.80
N LEU A 94 57.57 1.62 7.47
CA LEU A 94 57.89 2.07 6.12
C LEU A 94 59.27 1.58 5.64
N ALA A 95 60.26 1.54 6.55
CA ALA A 95 61.62 1.11 6.25
C ALA A 95 61.80 -0.42 6.26
N GLY A 96 60.77 -1.20 6.63
CA GLY A 96 60.83 -2.66 6.68
C GLY A 96 61.65 -3.23 7.84
N GLN A 97 61.88 -2.44 8.90
CA GLN A 97 62.75 -2.80 10.02
C GLN A 97 62.00 -3.68 11.04
N LEU A 98 61.80 -4.94 10.71
CA LEU A 98 60.97 -5.86 11.49
C LEU A 98 61.38 -5.97 12.96
N ASP A 99 62.66 -6.13 13.26
CA ASP A 99 63.11 -6.31 14.64
C ASP A 99 62.94 -5.03 15.48
N VAL A 100 63.10 -3.85 14.86
CA VAL A 100 62.76 -2.57 15.50
C VAL A 100 61.25 -2.47 15.72
N VAL A 101 60.42 -2.87 14.74
CA VAL A 101 58.96 -2.88 14.87
C VAL A 101 58.54 -3.78 16.05
N ARG A 102 59.17 -4.95 16.22
CA ARG A 102 58.90 -5.83 17.37
C ARG A 102 59.20 -5.15 18.69
N GLU A 103 60.39 -4.58 18.83
CA GLU A 103 60.78 -3.89 20.07
C GLU A 103 59.86 -2.71 20.37
N LEU A 104 59.52 -1.87 19.39
CA LEU A 104 58.61 -0.74 19.60
C LEU A 104 57.22 -1.21 20.07
N VAL A 105 56.65 -2.25 19.45
CA VAL A 105 55.35 -2.79 19.82
C VAL A 105 55.40 -3.45 21.21
N ASN A 106 56.48 -4.17 21.54
CA ASN A 106 56.68 -4.75 22.87
C ASN A 106 56.73 -3.71 23.99
N TYR A 107 57.31 -2.53 23.73
CA TYR A 107 57.30 -1.39 24.65
C TYR A 107 56.00 -0.58 24.63
N GLY A 108 54.96 -1.08 23.94
CA GLY A 108 53.60 -0.52 23.98
C GLY A 108 53.31 0.54 22.91
N ALA A 109 54.04 0.55 21.78
CA ALA A 109 53.76 1.49 20.70
C ALA A 109 52.36 1.26 20.12
N ASN A 110 51.65 2.34 19.83
CA ASN A 110 50.32 2.28 19.24
C ASN A 110 50.39 1.81 17.77
N VAL A 111 50.07 0.53 17.55
CA VAL A 111 50.03 -0.13 16.23
C VAL A 111 49.08 0.52 15.23
N ASN A 112 48.11 1.30 15.71
CA ASN A 112 47.09 1.99 14.91
C ASN A 112 47.25 3.51 14.93
N ALA A 113 48.40 4.04 15.36
CA ALA A 113 48.67 5.47 15.30
C ALA A 113 48.51 5.98 13.85
N GLN A 114 47.98 7.19 13.69
CA GLN A 114 47.80 7.81 12.39
C GLN A 114 48.70 9.04 12.27
N SER A 115 49.43 9.12 11.15
CA SER A 115 50.11 10.35 10.74
C SER A 115 49.11 11.47 10.43
N GLN A 116 49.61 12.67 10.12
CA GLN A 116 48.73 13.81 9.77
C GLN A 116 47.82 13.54 8.57
N LYS A 117 48.20 12.64 7.65
CA LYS A 117 47.38 12.26 6.49
C LYS A 117 46.55 10.99 6.72
N GLY A 118 46.46 10.52 7.95
CA GLY A 118 45.73 9.30 8.30
C GLY A 118 46.47 7.99 7.99
N PHE A 119 47.73 8.01 7.51
CA PHE A 119 48.51 6.78 7.28
C PHE A 119 48.79 6.05 8.59
N THR A 120 48.59 4.73 8.63
CA THR A 120 48.97 3.84 9.73
C THR A 120 50.30 3.12 9.45
N PRO A 121 50.98 2.54 10.46
CA PRO A 121 52.15 1.69 10.23
C PRO A 121 51.86 0.52 9.29
N LEU A 122 50.66 -0.07 9.40
CA LEU A 122 50.21 -1.15 8.50
C LEU A 122 50.04 -0.68 7.06
N TYR A 123 49.49 0.53 6.85
CA TYR A 123 49.39 1.14 5.52
C TYR A 123 50.77 1.33 4.89
N MET A 124 51.73 1.85 5.64
CA MET A 124 53.10 2.09 5.16
C MET A 124 53.85 0.80 4.84
N ALA A 125 53.72 -0.23 5.68
CA ALA A 125 54.29 -1.55 5.41
C ALA A 125 53.67 -2.21 4.18
N ALA A 126 52.34 -2.05 3.99
CA ALA A 126 51.64 -2.58 2.83
C ALA A 126 52.00 -1.87 1.52
N GLN A 127 52.23 -0.55 1.57
CA GLN A 127 52.66 0.25 0.42
C GLN A 127 54.05 -0.15 -0.11
N GLU A 128 54.98 -0.48 0.79
CA GLU A 128 56.38 -0.78 0.46
C GLU A 128 56.69 -2.29 0.34
N ASN A 129 55.66 -3.13 0.30
CA ASN A 129 55.77 -4.59 0.14
C ASN A 129 56.50 -5.32 1.29
N HIS A 130 56.44 -4.82 2.51
CA HIS A 130 57.11 -5.43 3.68
C HIS A 130 56.24 -6.51 4.33
N LEU A 131 56.13 -7.67 3.69
CA LEU A 131 55.23 -8.77 4.10
C LEU A 131 55.38 -9.19 5.57
N GLU A 132 56.61 -9.36 6.05
CA GLU A 132 56.85 -9.84 7.43
C GLU A 132 56.49 -8.78 8.48
N VAL A 133 56.61 -7.49 8.14
CA VAL A 133 56.13 -6.38 8.97
C VAL A 133 54.60 -6.34 8.96
N VAL A 134 53.98 -6.51 7.79
CA VAL A 134 52.51 -6.59 7.65
C VAL A 134 51.94 -7.73 8.52
N LYS A 135 52.52 -8.94 8.42
CA LYS A 135 52.17 -10.09 9.26
C LYS A 135 52.24 -9.77 10.74
N PHE A 136 53.39 -9.29 11.19
CA PHE A 136 53.63 -9.00 12.60
C PHE A 136 52.69 -7.91 13.15
N LEU A 137 52.48 -6.82 12.39
CA LEU A 137 51.56 -5.76 12.80
C LEU A 137 50.12 -6.26 12.93
N LEU A 138 49.66 -7.06 11.97
CA LEU A 138 48.32 -7.66 12.01
C LEU A 138 48.15 -8.58 13.22
N GLU A 139 49.12 -9.46 13.48
CA GLU A 139 49.13 -10.37 14.63
C GLU A 139 49.07 -9.62 15.98
N ASN A 140 49.64 -8.41 16.04
CA ASN A 140 49.63 -7.53 17.21
C ASN A 140 48.48 -6.50 17.20
N GLY A 141 47.40 -6.75 16.46
CA GLY A 141 46.16 -5.98 16.56
C GLY A 141 46.08 -4.73 15.67
N ALA A 142 46.90 -4.63 14.62
CA ALA A 142 46.74 -3.58 13.62
C ALA A 142 45.40 -3.73 12.86
N ASN A 143 44.65 -2.63 12.76
CA ASN A 143 43.36 -2.57 12.11
C ASN A 143 43.51 -2.19 10.63
N GLN A 144 43.37 -3.18 9.76
CA GLN A 144 43.46 -3.02 8.30
C GLN A 144 42.29 -2.25 7.67
N ASN A 145 41.26 -1.89 8.43
CA ASN A 145 40.12 -1.11 7.94
C ASN A 145 40.30 0.40 8.15
N VAL A 146 41.36 0.83 8.85
CA VAL A 146 41.65 2.25 9.03
C VAL A 146 42.07 2.84 7.69
N ALA A 147 41.30 3.83 7.24
CA ALA A 147 41.56 4.54 5.99
C ALA A 147 42.34 5.83 6.23
N THR A 148 43.07 6.27 5.20
CA THR A 148 43.69 7.60 5.16
C THR A 148 42.64 8.70 5.02
N GLU A 149 43.04 9.97 5.08
CA GLU A 149 42.15 11.10 4.79
C GLU A 149 41.50 11.00 3.39
N ASP A 150 42.23 10.44 2.43
CA ASP A 150 41.76 10.20 1.05
C ASP A 150 40.92 8.91 0.92
N GLY A 151 40.65 8.20 2.02
CA GLY A 151 39.83 6.98 2.02
C GLY A 151 40.55 5.68 1.64
N PHE A 152 41.88 5.68 1.47
CA PHE A 152 42.63 4.47 1.09
C PHE A 152 42.92 3.58 2.31
N THR A 153 42.60 2.30 2.19
CA THR A 153 42.97 1.25 3.17
C THR A 153 44.32 0.61 2.80
N PRO A 154 44.99 -0.07 3.76
CA PRO A 154 46.18 -0.88 3.48
C PRO A 154 46.01 -1.89 2.33
N LEU A 155 44.81 -2.46 2.17
CA LEU A 155 44.50 -3.35 1.04
C LEU A 155 44.42 -2.59 -0.28
N ALA A 156 43.79 -1.40 -0.28
CA ALA A 156 43.66 -0.58 -1.48
C ALA A 156 45.01 -0.13 -2.02
N VAL A 157 45.93 0.30 -1.14
CA VAL A 157 47.29 0.68 -1.57
C VAL A 157 48.10 -0.52 -2.04
N ALA A 158 47.98 -1.69 -1.39
CA ALA A 158 48.67 -2.91 -1.84
C ALA A 158 48.19 -3.38 -3.22
N LEU A 159 46.88 -3.26 -3.51
CA LEU A 159 46.30 -3.54 -4.82
C LEU A 159 46.77 -2.53 -5.87
N GLN A 160 46.79 -1.24 -5.54
CA GLN A 160 47.27 -0.19 -6.44
C GLN A 160 48.74 -0.37 -6.83
N GLN A 161 49.58 -0.79 -5.90
CA GLN A 161 51.01 -1.01 -6.13
C GLN A 161 51.32 -2.39 -6.75
N GLY A 162 50.34 -3.30 -6.83
CA GLY A 162 50.53 -4.65 -7.39
C GLY A 162 51.28 -5.61 -6.48
N HIS A 163 51.24 -5.43 -5.16
CA HIS A 163 51.99 -6.25 -4.20
C HIS A 163 51.25 -7.55 -3.86
N GLU A 164 51.39 -8.54 -4.74
CA GLU A 164 50.61 -9.80 -4.72
C GLU A 164 50.65 -10.54 -3.37
N ASN A 165 51.83 -10.67 -2.76
CA ASN A 165 52.00 -11.40 -1.50
C ASN A 165 51.35 -10.68 -0.31
N VAL A 166 51.42 -9.35 -0.30
CA VAL A 166 50.80 -8.51 0.73
C VAL A 166 49.28 -8.49 0.55
N VAL A 167 48.79 -8.37 -0.69
CA VAL A 167 47.36 -8.46 -1.01
C VAL A 167 46.80 -9.81 -0.54
N ALA A 168 47.45 -10.91 -0.89
CA ALA A 168 47.04 -12.25 -0.48
C ALA A 168 46.99 -12.37 1.06
N HIS A 169 48.01 -11.83 1.76
CA HIS A 169 48.07 -11.91 3.21
C HIS A 169 47.03 -11.02 3.91
N LEU A 170 46.82 -9.79 3.45
CA LEU A 170 45.80 -8.86 3.96
C LEU A 170 44.38 -9.43 3.75
N ILE A 171 44.11 -10.00 2.57
CA ILE A 171 42.83 -10.67 2.31
C ILE A 171 42.66 -11.86 3.26
N ASN A 172 43.68 -12.71 3.42
CA ASN A 172 43.61 -13.87 4.32
C ASN A 172 43.42 -13.46 5.79
N TYR A 173 44.08 -12.39 6.25
CA TYR A 173 43.96 -11.92 7.63
C TYR A 173 42.60 -11.26 7.91
N GLY A 174 42.08 -10.45 6.98
CA GLY A 174 40.74 -9.84 7.08
C GLY A 174 39.57 -10.77 6.86
N THR A 175 39.83 -11.97 6.34
CA THR A 175 38.82 -13.00 6.09
C THR A 175 38.81 -14.12 7.13
N LYS A 176 39.45 -13.94 8.30
CA LYS A 176 39.10 -14.70 9.52
C LYS A 176 37.65 -14.41 9.94
N GLY A 177 36.68 -14.94 9.17
CA GLY A 177 35.30 -15.18 9.59
C GLY A 177 34.16 -14.49 8.84
N LYS A 178 34.29 -13.31 8.18
CA LYS A 178 33.05 -12.57 7.76
C LYS A 178 33.00 -11.80 6.43
N VAL A 179 34.05 -11.70 5.60
CA VAL A 179 33.92 -10.94 4.32
C VAL A 179 34.59 -11.65 3.14
N ARG A 180 34.07 -12.82 2.76
CA ARG A 180 34.59 -13.67 1.66
C ARG A 180 34.10 -13.26 0.25
N LEU A 181 33.36 -12.16 0.07
CA LEU A 181 32.39 -12.06 -1.04
C LEU A 181 32.43 -10.87 -2.02
N PRO A 182 33.56 -10.16 -2.27
CA PRO A 182 33.59 -9.40 -3.53
C PRO A 182 34.90 -9.37 -4.33
N ALA A 183 36.04 -9.87 -3.85
CA ALA A 183 37.31 -9.65 -4.55
C ALA A 183 37.34 -10.23 -5.98
N LEU A 184 36.85 -11.47 -6.18
CA LEU A 184 36.80 -12.08 -7.51
C LEU A 184 35.70 -11.47 -8.41
N HIS A 185 34.58 -11.04 -7.84
CA HIS A 185 33.53 -10.31 -8.59
C HIS A 185 34.00 -8.92 -9.03
N ILE A 186 34.77 -8.22 -8.20
CA ILE A 186 35.37 -6.92 -8.53
C ILE A 186 36.42 -7.11 -9.64
N ALA A 187 37.27 -8.13 -9.53
CA ALA A 187 38.22 -8.46 -10.58
C ALA A 187 37.50 -8.80 -11.90
N ALA A 188 36.41 -9.58 -11.84
CA ALA A 188 35.58 -9.88 -13.01
C ALA A 188 34.84 -8.67 -13.58
N ARG A 189 34.48 -7.68 -12.76
CA ARG A 189 33.87 -6.41 -13.19
C ARG A 189 34.87 -5.47 -13.87
N ASN A 190 36.13 -5.50 -13.44
CA ASN A 190 37.17 -4.59 -13.94
C ASN A 190 38.07 -5.21 -15.02
N ASP A 191 37.75 -6.42 -15.49
CA ASP A 191 38.61 -7.24 -16.38
C ASP A 191 40.04 -7.48 -15.83
N ASP A 192 40.20 -7.48 -14.50
CA ASP A 192 41.50 -7.65 -13.85
C ASP A 192 41.87 -9.13 -13.79
N THR A 193 42.45 -9.61 -14.89
CA THR A 193 42.93 -10.99 -15.04
C THR A 193 44.04 -11.36 -14.07
N ARG A 194 44.88 -10.40 -13.64
CA ARG A 194 46.01 -10.68 -12.73
C ARG A 194 45.50 -10.95 -11.32
N THR A 195 44.69 -10.04 -10.80
CA THR A 195 44.06 -10.23 -9.48
C THR A 195 43.16 -11.46 -9.49
N ALA A 196 42.36 -11.67 -10.54
CA ALA A 196 41.55 -12.89 -10.66
C ALA A 196 42.40 -14.17 -10.67
N ALA A 197 43.55 -14.18 -11.35
CA ALA A 197 44.44 -15.35 -11.39
C ALA A 197 45.03 -15.67 -10.02
N VAL A 198 45.49 -14.65 -9.26
CA VAL A 198 46.02 -14.81 -7.90
C VAL A 198 44.95 -15.27 -6.93
N LEU A 199 43.74 -14.71 -7.03
CA LEU A 199 42.60 -15.14 -6.20
C LEU A 199 42.24 -16.61 -6.47
N LEU A 200 42.19 -17.02 -7.73
CA LEU A 200 41.90 -18.40 -8.14
C LEU A 200 43.03 -19.40 -7.85
N GLN A 201 44.27 -18.93 -7.69
CA GLN A 201 45.38 -19.77 -7.26
C GLN A 201 45.28 -20.12 -5.77
N ASN A 202 44.75 -19.21 -4.95
CA ASN A 202 44.56 -19.41 -3.52
C ASN A 202 43.24 -20.13 -3.19
N ASP A 203 42.15 -19.81 -3.89
CA ASP A 203 40.85 -20.51 -3.80
C ASP A 203 40.39 -20.88 -5.22
N PRO A 204 40.45 -22.17 -5.63
CA PRO A 204 40.17 -22.58 -7.00
C PRO A 204 38.68 -22.46 -7.38
N ASN A 205 37.78 -22.13 -6.44
CA ASN A 205 36.36 -22.01 -6.74
C ASN A 205 36.05 -20.74 -7.56
N ALA A 206 35.88 -20.89 -8.87
CA ALA A 206 35.51 -19.80 -9.76
C ALA A 206 34.01 -19.42 -9.73
N ASP A 207 33.15 -20.23 -9.09
CA ASP A 207 31.69 -20.06 -9.05
C ASP A 207 31.17 -19.46 -7.73
N VAL A 208 32.00 -18.60 -7.09
CA VAL A 208 31.60 -17.88 -5.88
C VAL A 208 30.37 -16.98 -6.13
N LEU A 209 29.39 -17.05 -5.24
CA LEU A 209 28.12 -16.35 -5.43
C LEU A 209 28.10 -14.98 -4.76
N SER A 210 27.65 -13.97 -5.48
CA SER A 210 27.34 -12.66 -4.90
C SER A 210 26.11 -12.74 -3.97
N LYS A 211 25.80 -11.65 -3.26
CA LYS A 211 24.54 -11.54 -2.49
C LYS A 211 23.28 -11.76 -3.33
N THR A 212 23.35 -11.47 -4.63
CA THR A 212 22.26 -11.66 -5.59
C THR A 212 22.30 -13.02 -6.28
N GLY A 213 23.26 -13.88 -5.93
CA GLY A 213 23.42 -15.23 -6.47
C GLY A 213 24.25 -15.31 -7.76
N PHE A 214 24.81 -14.21 -8.27
CA PHE A 214 25.58 -14.22 -9.52
C PHE A 214 27.03 -14.67 -9.31
N THR A 215 27.55 -15.48 -10.24
CA THR A 215 28.97 -15.86 -10.29
C THR A 215 29.83 -14.73 -10.93
N PRO A 216 31.15 -14.73 -10.76
CA PRO A 216 32.03 -13.78 -11.46
C PRO A 216 31.88 -13.87 -12.98
N LEU A 217 31.58 -15.05 -13.54
CA LEU A 217 31.32 -15.20 -14.97
C LEU A 217 30.05 -14.47 -15.44
N HIS A 218 29.00 -14.40 -14.61
CA HIS A 218 27.82 -13.58 -14.91
C HIS A 218 28.16 -12.08 -14.95
N ILE A 219 29.02 -11.63 -14.03
CA ILE A 219 29.49 -10.25 -13.97
C ILE A 219 30.35 -9.93 -15.19
N ALA A 220 31.29 -10.80 -15.54
CA ALA A 220 32.13 -10.64 -16.73
C ALA A 220 31.27 -10.59 -18.02
N ALA A 221 30.26 -11.44 -18.14
CA ALA A 221 29.31 -11.42 -19.26
C ALA A 221 28.47 -10.14 -19.30
N HIS A 222 28.13 -9.54 -18.15
CA HIS A 222 27.39 -8.29 -18.07
C HIS A 222 28.21 -7.06 -18.49
N TYR A 223 29.46 -7.00 -18.05
CA TYR A 223 30.39 -5.89 -18.30
C TYR A 223 31.24 -6.06 -19.56
N GLU A 224 31.05 -7.15 -20.30
CA GLU A 224 31.72 -7.41 -21.58
C GLU A 224 33.21 -7.74 -21.47
N ASN A 225 33.62 -8.21 -20.29
CA ASN A 225 35.01 -8.49 -19.95
C ASN A 225 35.42 -9.88 -20.41
N LEU A 226 35.90 -9.96 -21.65
CA LEU A 226 36.26 -11.23 -22.30
C LEU A 226 37.48 -11.89 -21.66
N SER A 227 38.50 -11.11 -21.31
CA SER A 227 39.80 -11.62 -20.84
C SER A 227 39.64 -12.39 -19.52
N VAL A 228 38.94 -11.79 -18.56
CA VAL A 228 38.64 -12.41 -17.28
C VAL A 228 37.62 -13.55 -17.42
N ALA A 229 36.63 -13.45 -18.31
CA ALA A 229 35.71 -14.56 -18.57
C ALA A 229 36.43 -15.79 -19.12
N GLN A 230 37.37 -15.59 -20.06
CA GLN A 230 38.21 -16.64 -20.61
C GLN A 230 39.07 -17.30 -19.52
N LEU A 231 39.65 -16.50 -18.63
CA LEU A 231 40.41 -16.99 -17.47
C LEU A 231 39.50 -17.80 -16.52
N LEU A 232 38.33 -17.28 -16.16
CA LEU A 232 37.37 -17.95 -15.28
C LEU A 232 36.95 -19.31 -15.86
N LEU A 233 36.60 -19.36 -17.14
CA LEU A 233 36.24 -20.61 -17.84
C LEU A 233 37.41 -21.60 -17.88
N ASN A 234 38.64 -21.13 -18.13
CA ASN A 234 39.84 -21.99 -18.09
C ASN A 234 40.13 -22.53 -16.69
N ARG A 235 39.67 -21.83 -15.64
CA ARG A 235 39.80 -22.23 -14.23
C ARG A 235 38.55 -22.96 -13.71
N GLY A 236 37.71 -23.47 -14.61
CA GLY A 236 36.61 -24.36 -14.26
C GLY A 236 35.32 -23.65 -13.85
N ALA A 237 35.14 -22.35 -14.14
CA ALA A 237 33.85 -21.69 -13.94
C ALA A 237 32.76 -22.36 -14.76
N SER A 238 31.62 -22.66 -14.13
CA SER A 238 30.50 -23.30 -14.81
C SER A 238 29.84 -22.34 -15.80
N VAL A 239 29.98 -22.66 -17.10
CA VAL A 239 29.38 -21.90 -18.20
C VAL A 239 27.85 -21.84 -18.13
N ASN A 240 27.23 -22.87 -17.55
CA ASN A 240 25.79 -23.06 -17.43
C ASN A 240 25.27 -22.81 -16.02
N PHE A 241 26.06 -22.16 -15.16
CA PHE A 241 25.62 -21.87 -13.80
C PHE A 241 24.32 -21.06 -13.82
N THR A 242 23.32 -21.51 -13.08
CA THR A 242 22.05 -20.81 -12.93
C THR A 242 21.84 -20.40 -11.47
N PRO A 243 21.71 -19.09 -11.16
CA PRO A 243 21.21 -18.64 -9.87
C PRO A 243 19.72 -18.98 -9.73
N GLN A 244 19.11 -18.64 -8.59
CA GLN A 244 17.70 -18.93 -8.27
C GLN A 244 16.67 -18.51 -9.35
N ASN A 245 17.02 -17.58 -10.25
CA ASN A 245 16.15 -17.11 -11.34
C ASN A 245 16.37 -17.83 -12.70
N GLY A 246 17.24 -18.83 -12.77
CA GLY A 246 17.51 -19.59 -14.01
C GLY A 246 18.28 -18.80 -15.08
N ILE A 247 18.89 -17.67 -14.73
CA ILE A 247 19.59 -16.78 -15.68
C ILE A 247 21.03 -17.26 -15.86
N THR A 248 21.41 -17.75 -17.04
CA THR A 248 22.80 -18.13 -17.36
C THR A 248 23.64 -16.92 -17.84
N PRO A 249 24.98 -17.02 -17.86
CA PRO A 249 25.84 -16.00 -18.49
C PRO A 249 25.47 -15.76 -19.97
N LEU A 250 25.02 -16.80 -20.69
CA LEU A 250 24.59 -16.68 -22.09
C LEU A 250 23.34 -15.79 -22.24
N HIS A 251 22.40 -15.83 -21.30
CA HIS A 251 21.25 -14.91 -21.30
C HIS A 251 21.69 -13.46 -21.14
N ILE A 252 22.65 -13.21 -20.24
CA ILE A 252 23.18 -11.86 -19.98
C ILE A 252 23.91 -11.34 -21.22
N ALA A 253 24.84 -12.12 -21.78
CA ALA A 253 25.57 -11.75 -22.98
C ALA A 253 24.62 -11.48 -24.16
N SER A 254 23.60 -12.32 -24.33
CA SER A 254 22.58 -12.17 -25.39
C SER A 254 21.71 -10.94 -25.18
N ARG A 255 21.40 -10.57 -23.93
CA ARG A 255 20.66 -9.34 -23.60
C ARG A 255 21.50 -8.08 -23.84
N ARG A 256 22.80 -8.13 -23.52
CA ARG A 256 23.72 -6.99 -23.60
C ARG A 256 24.20 -6.71 -25.02
N GLY A 257 24.15 -7.68 -25.92
CA GLY A 257 24.64 -7.48 -27.29
C GLY A 257 26.10 -7.87 -27.48
N ASN A 258 26.70 -8.61 -26.55
CA ASN A 258 28.10 -9.00 -26.64
C ASN A 258 28.28 -10.25 -27.51
N ILE A 259 28.56 -10.02 -28.80
CA ILE A 259 28.76 -11.07 -29.80
C ILE A 259 29.93 -12.00 -29.44
N ILE A 260 31.05 -11.44 -28.98
CA ILE A 260 32.27 -12.23 -28.73
C ILE A 260 32.08 -13.10 -27.49
N MET A 261 31.45 -12.58 -26.44
CA MET A 261 31.09 -13.35 -25.26
C MET A 261 30.08 -14.45 -25.58
N VAL A 262 29.07 -14.20 -26.41
CA VAL A 262 28.13 -15.24 -26.84
C VAL A 262 28.86 -16.38 -27.54
N ARG A 263 29.77 -16.07 -28.48
CA ARG A 263 30.59 -17.10 -29.16
C ARG A 263 31.44 -17.88 -28.17
N LEU A 264 32.16 -17.19 -27.30
CA LEU A 264 32.99 -17.82 -26.27
C LEU A 264 32.18 -18.77 -25.40
N LEU A 265 31.00 -18.36 -24.93
CA LEU A 265 30.16 -19.20 -24.08
C LEU A 265 29.64 -20.43 -24.85
N LEU A 266 29.20 -20.26 -26.11
CA LEU A 266 28.75 -21.38 -26.95
C LEU A 266 29.89 -22.37 -27.24
N ASP A 267 31.08 -21.88 -27.60
CA ASP A 267 32.28 -22.70 -27.82
C ASP A 267 32.69 -23.50 -26.57
N ARG A 268 32.28 -23.03 -25.38
CA ARG A 268 32.52 -23.71 -24.09
C ARG A 268 31.33 -24.54 -23.61
N GLY A 269 30.37 -24.83 -24.49
CA GLY A 269 29.25 -25.72 -24.20
C GLY A 269 28.08 -25.06 -23.45
N ALA A 270 27.89 -23.74 -23.61
CA ALA A 270 26.70 -23.09 -23.08
C ALA A 270 25.41 -23.69 -23.68
N HIS A 271 24.46 -24.05 -22.82
CA HIS A 271 23.18 -24.63 -23.21
C HIS A 271 22.26 -23.56 -23.80
N ILE A 272 22.05 -23.64 -25.12
CA ILE A 272 21.31 -22.66 -25.89
C ILE A 272 19.80 -22.63 -25.59
N GLU A 273 19.28 -23.76 -25.12
CA GLU A 273 17.87 -24.00 -24.78
C GLU A 273 17.52 -23.62 -23.34
N THR A 274 18.50 -23.22 -22.53
CA THR A 274 18.27 -22.97 -21.11
C THR A 274 17.20 -21.90 -20.95
N ARG A 275 16.28 -22.15 -20.02
CA ARG A 275 15.15 -21.28 -19.74
C ARG A 275 15.33 -20.59 -18.40
N THR A 276 15.07 -19.29 -18.37
CA THR A 276 14.93 -18.56 -17.11
C THR A 276 13.68 -19.00 -16.35
N LYS A 277 13.50 -18.49 -15.13
CA LYS A 277 12.26 -18.70 -14.37
C LYS A 277 11.01 -18.35 -15.17
N ASP A 278 11.04 -17.36 -16.07
CA ASP A 278 9.90 -16.95 -16.91
C ASP A 278 9.91 -17.61 -18.29
N GLU A 279 10.68 -18.67 -18.44
CA GLU A 279 10.86 -19.46 -19.65
C GLU A 279 11.45 -18.68 -20.84
N LEU A 280 12.20 -17.62 -20.56
CA LEU A 280 12.97 -16.95 -21.61
C LEU A 280 14.18 -17.79 -21.96
N THR A 281 14.45 -17.93 -23.25
CA THR A 281 15.73 -18.44 -23.80
C THR A 281 16.67 -17.28 -24.15
N PRO A 282 17.97 -17.53 -24.39
CA PRO A 282 18.89 -16.51 -24.88
C PRO A 282 18.41 -15.83 -26.18
N LEU A 283 17.73 -16.58 -27.06
CA LEU A 283 17.14 -16.04 -28.29
C LEU A 283 16.02 -15.01 -28.00
N HIS A 284 15.19 -15.23 -26.98
CA HIS A 284 14.22 -14.21 -26.54
C HIS A 284 14.92 -12.93 -26.08
N CYS A 285 16.01 -13.05 -25.31
CA CYS A 285 16.80 -11.91 -24.86
C CYS A 285 17.41 -11.13 -26.03
N ALA A 286 17.99 -11.82 -27.00
CA ALA A 286 18.55 -11.19 -28.20
C ALA A 286 17.47 -10.50 -29.04
N ALA A 287 16.35 -11.19 -29.28
CA ALA A 287 15.22 -10.67 -30.05
C ALA A 287 14.58 -9.43 -29.39
N ARG A 288 14.35 -9.45 -28.08
CA ARG A 288 13.77 -8.32 -27.32
C ARG A 288 14.63 -7.05 -27.37
N ASN A 289 15.95 -7.20 -27.47
CA ASN A 289 16.89 -6.08 -27.46
C ASN A 289 17.43 -5.74 -28.85
N GLY A 290 16.95 -6.41 -29.91
CA GLY A 290 17.32 -6.07 -31.29
C GLY A 290 18.70 -6.55 -31.72
N HIS A 291 19.29 -7.51 -31.02
CA HIS A 291 20.64 -8.00 -31.30
C HIS A 291 20.64 -9.02 -32.43
N VAL A 292 20.44 -8.54 -33.67
CA VAL A 292 20.27 -9.36 -34.89
C VAL A 292 21.41 -10.37 -35.06
N ARG A 293 22.66 -9.94 -34.93
CA ARG A 293 23.83 -10.82 -35.12
C ARG A 293 23.92 -11.91 -34.06
N ILE A 294 23.48 -11.64 -32.83
CA ILE A 294 23.42 -12.66 -31.79
C ILE A 294 22.27 -13.62 -32.07
N ALA A 295 21.10 -13.12 -32.46
CA ALA A 295 19.98 -13.96 -32.83
C ALA A 295 20.36 -14.91 -33.98
N GLU A 296 21.09 -14.42 -34.98
CA GLU A 296 21.63 -15.23 -36.10
C GLU A 296 22.58 -16.32 -35.59
N ILE A 297 23.57 -15.95 -34.77
CA ILE A 297 24.50 -16.93 -34.17
C ILE A 297 23.73 -17.99 -33.38
N LEU A 298 22.76 -17.59 -32.58
CA LEU A 298 21.97 -18.53 -31.78
C LEU A 298 21.16 -19.48 -32.68
N LEU A 299 20.53 -18.97 -33.74
CA LEU A 299 19.78 -19.77 -34.71
C LEU A 299 20.67 -20.73 -35.49
N ASP A 300 21.87 -20.30 -35.91
CA ASP A 300 22.89 -21.15 -36.55
C ASP A 300 23.30 -22.33 -35.65
N HIS A 301 23.30 -22.13 -34.33
CA HIS A 301 23.60 -23.16 -33.33
C HIS A 301 22.36 -23.96 -32.91
N GLY A 302 21.25 -23.84 -33.63
CA GLY A 302 20.04 -24.64 -33.41
C GLY A 302 19.13 -24.14 -32.30
N ALA A 303 19.19 -22.86 -31.93
CA ALA A 303 18.26 -22.28 -30.96
C ALA A 303 16.79 -22.45 -31.39
N PRO A 304 15.86 -22.59 -30.42
CA PRO A 304 14.49 -22.99 -30.70
C PRO A 304 13.70 -21.76 -31.17
N ILE A 305 13.50 -21.61 -32.47
CA ILE A 305 12.88 -20.40 -33.02
C ILE A 305 11.45 -20.15 -32.52
N GLN A 306 10.74 -21.22 -32.16
CA GLN A 306 9.37 -21.18 -31.64
C GLN A 306 9.27 -21.43 -30.13
N ALA A 307 10.38 -21.35 -29.37
CA ALA A 307 10.29 -21.48 -27.93
C ALA A 307 9.34 -20.43 -27.35
N LYS A 308 8.63 -20.83 -26.30
CA LYS A 308 7.60 -20.03 -25.66
C LYS A 308 8.03 -19.66 -24.26
N THR A 309 7.84 -18.41 -23.90
CA THR A 309 7.86 -17.96 -22.50
C THR A 309 6.62 -18.46 -21.75
N LYS A 310 6.56 -18.23 -20.44
CA LYS A 310 5.37 -18.55 -19.60
C LYS A 310 4.05 -18.03 -20.15
N ASN A 311 4.07 -16.87 -20.79
CA ASN A 311 2.87 -16.23 -21.34
C ASN A 311 2.63 -16.62 -22.81
N GLY A 312 3.40 -17.57 -23.36
CA GLY A 312 3.30 -18.01 -24.74
C GLY A 312 3.94 -17.08 -25.76
N LEU A 313 4.74 -16.09 -25.36
CA LEU A 313 5.46 -15.25 -26.33
C LEU A 313 6.65 -16.03 -26.90
N SER A 314 6.79 -16.01 -28.22
CA SER A 314 7.97 -16.48 -28.96
C SER A 314 8.94 -15.34 -29.28
N PRO A 315 10.17 -15.62 -29.76
CA PRO A 315 11.15 -14.61 -30.12
C PRO A 315 10.63 -13.53 -31.09
N ILE A 316 9.76 -13.89 -32.04
CA ILE A 316 9.18 -12.91 -32.97
C ILE A 316 8.24 -11.93 -32.27
N HIS A 317 7.53 -12.35 -31.22
CA HIS A 317 6.74 -11.45 -30.37
C HIS A 317 7.65 -10.47 -29.62
N MET A 318 8.79 -10.94 -29.11
CA MET A 318 9.76 -10.10 -28.40
C MET A 318 10.40 -9.06 -29.33
N ALA A 319 10.78 -9.47 -30.54
CA ALA A 319 11.29 -8.55 -31.56
C ALA A 319 10.22 -7.53 -31.96
N ALA A 320 8.96 -7.98 -32.11
CA ALA A 320 7.84 -7.09 -32.44
C ALA A 320 7.52 -6.11 -31.32
N GLN A 321 7.70 -6.48 -30.05
CA GLN A 321 7.51 -5.59 -28.90
C GLN A 321 8.56 -4.46 -28.85
N GLY A 322 9.78 -4.72 -29.32
CA GLY A 322 10.89 -3.77 -29.28
C GLY A 322 11.09 -2.90 -30.53
N ASP A 323 10.18 -2.95 -31.51
CA ASP A 323 10.33 -2.33 -32.85
C ASP A 323 11.58 -2.80 -33.62
N HIS A 324 12.03 -4.03 -33.38
CA HIS A 324 13.27 -4.57 -33.96
C HIS A 324 13.04 -5.17 -35.34
N LEU A 325 12.89 -4.29 -36.34
CA LEU A 325 12.57 -4.63 -37.72
C LEU A 325 13.49 -5.70 -38.34
N ASP A 326 14.80 -5.58 -38.12
CA ASP A 326 15.80 -6.50 -38.68
C ASP A 326 15.78 -7.86 -37.98
N CYS A 327 15.53 -7.89 -36.66
CA CYS A 327 15.31 -9.16 -35.95
C CYS A 327 14.07 -9.87 -36.46
N VAL A 328 12.97 -9.15 -36.71
CA VAL A 328 11.75 -9.75 -37.28
C VAL A 328 12.03 -10.32 -38.67
N ARG A 329 12.77 -9.59 -39.53
CA ARG A 329 13.20 -10.10 -40.85
C ARG A 329 14.00 -11.39 -40.74
N LEU A 330 15.01 -11.40 -39.86
CA LEU A 330 15.86 -12.55 -39.64
C LEU A 330 15.04 -13.75 -39.16
N LEU A 331 14.19 -13.57 -38.15
CA LEU A 331 13.36 -14.65 -37.62
C LEU A 331 12.44 -15.24 -38.70
N LEU A 332 11.82 -14.40 -39.53
CA LEU A 332 11.00 -14.88 -40.66
C LEU A 332 11.84 -15.60 -41.73
N GLN A 333 13.10 -15.19 -41.95
CA GLN A 333 14.02 -15.89 -42.86
C GLN A 333 14.35 -17.30 -42.35
N TYR A 334 14.47 -17.48 -41.04
CA TYR A 334 14.61 -18.78 -40.39
C TYR A 334 13.26 -19.50 -40.19
N SER A 335 12.23 -19.12 -40.94
CA SER A 335 10.89 -19.75 -40.93
C SER A 335 10.15 -19.67 -39.59
N ALA A 336 10.34 -18.59 -38.82
CA ALA A 336 9.44 -18.29 -37.70
C ALA A 336 8.01 -18.11 -38.21
N GLU A 337 7.03 -18.67 -37.49
CA GLU A 337 5.63 -18.52 -37.87
C GLU A 337 5.16 -17.08 -37.64
N ILE A 338 4.69 -16.45 -38.71
CA ILE A 338 4.34 -15.02 -38.72
C ILE A 338 3.10 -14.68 -37.87
N ASP A 339 2.16 -15.61 -37.81
CA ASP A 339 0.90 -15.52 -37.05
C ASP A 339 0.93 -16.43 -35.81
N ASP A 340 2.13 -16.77 -35.32
CA ASP A 340 2.30 -17.52 -34.08
C ASP A 340 1.54 -16.85 -32.94
N ILE A 341 0.97 -17.63 -32.01
CA ILE A 341 0.07 -17.10 -30.98
C ILE A 341 0.60 -17.27 -29.56
N THR A 342 0.31 -16.29 -28.71
CA THR A 342 0.48 -16.39 -27.25
C THR A 342 -0.65 -17.18 -26.59
N LEU A 343 -0.59 -17.37 -25.26
CA LEU A 343 -1.69 -17.96 -24.49
C LEU A 343 -2.99 -17.14 -24.59
N ASP A 344 -2.88 -15.82 -24.76
CA ASP A 344 -4.02 -14.92 -24.99
C ASP A 344 -4.41 -14.82 -26.48
N HIS A 345 -3.89 -15.73 -27.31
CA HIS A 345 -4.05 -15.75 -28.77
C HIS A 345 -3.57 -14.46 -29.47
N LEU A 346 -2.59 -13.75 -28.89
CA LEU A 346 -2.01 -12.56 -29.52
C LEU A 346 -0.99 -13.01 -30.56
N THR A 347 -1.06 -12.43 -31.77
CA THR A 347 -0.03 -12.58 -32.81
C THR A 347 1.04 -11.48 -32.70
N PRO A 348 2.19 -11.58 -33.37
CA PRO A 348 3.19 -10.50 -33.42
C PRO A 348 2.60 -9.17 -33.91
N LEU A 349 1.61 -9.22 -34.81
CA LEU A 349 0.92 -8.04 -35.30
C LEU A 349 0.04 -7.38 -34.22
N HIS A 350 -0.57 -8.14 -33.31
CA HIS A 350 -1.27 -7.59 -32.15
C HIS A 350 -0.30 -6.85 -31.23
N VAL A 351 0.88 -7.42 -30.98
CA VAL A 351 1.92 -6.82 -30.13
C VAL A 351 2.45 -5.53 -30.77
N ALA A 352 2.77 -5.55 -32.06
CA ALA A 352 3.19 -4.35 -32.80
C ALA A 352 2.10 -3.26 -32.77
N ALA A 353 0.83 -3.64 -32.93
CA ALA A 353 -0.31 -2.72 -32.84
C ALA A 353 -0.52 -2.16 -31.43
N HIS A 354 -0.25 -2.94 -30.38
CA HIS A 354 -0.31 -2.49 -29.00
C HIS A 354 0.77 -1.43 -28.69
N CYS A 355 1.99 -1.66 -29.17
CA CYS A 355 3.13 -0.78 -28.94
C CYS A 355 3.18 0.43 -29.87
N GLY A 356 2.38 0.45 -30.96
CA GLY A 356 2.38 1.55 -31.93
C GLY A 356 3.50 1.47 -32.96
N HIS A 357 4.12 0.29 -33.09
CA HIS A 357 5.32 0.06 -33.90
C HIS A 357 4.98 -0.09 -35.38
N HIS A 358 4.78 1.05 -36.05
CA HIS A 358 4.37 1.12 -37.45
C HIS A 358 5.33 0.39 -38.40
N ARG A 359 6.65 0.45 -38.16
CA ARG A 359 7.65 -0.19 -39.04
C ARG A 359 7.54 -1.71 -39.01
N VAL A 360 7.51 -2.29 -37.82
CA VAL A 360 7.30 -3.73 -37.65
C VAL A 360 5.92 -4.16 -38.14
N ALA A 361 4.85 -3.43 -37.79
CA ALA A 361 3.50 -3.76 -38.24
C ALA A 361 3.41 -3.78 -39.79
N LYS A 362 4.07 -2.81 -40.46
CA LYS A 362 4.14 -2.76 -41.92
C LYS A 362 4.85 -3.98 -42.49
N LEU A 363 6.02 -4.33 -41.95
CA LEU A 363 6.77 -5.51 -42.39
C LEU A 363 5.97 -6.80 -42.21
N LEU A 364 5.34 -7.00 -41.04
CA LEU A 364 4.56 -8.19 -40.75
C LEU A 364 3.42 -8.35 -41.78
N VAL A 365 2.69 -7.27 -42.07
CA VAL A 365 1.61 -7.32 -43.05
C VAL A 365 2.14 -7.54 -44.48
N GLU A 366 3.24 -6.90 -44.87
CA GLU A 366 3.91 -7.14 -46.17
C GLU A 366 4.38 -8.59 -46.32
N LYS A 367 4.71 -9.26 -45.22
CA LYS A 367 5.10 -10.67 -45.17
C LYS A 367 3.92 -11.64 -44.99
N GLY A 368 2.68 -11.14 -45.02
CA GLY A 368 1.47 -11.95 -45.05
C GLY A 368 0.79 -12.16 -43.69
N ALA A 369 1.15 -11.40 -42.65
CA ALA A 369 0.46 -11.46 -41.35
C ALA A 369 -1.02 -11.10 -41.51
N LYS A 370 -1.91 -11.87 -40.90
CA LYS A 370 -3.36 -11.68 -41.04
C LYS A 370 -3.84 -10.47 -40.22
N PRO A 371 -4.33 -9.38 -40.84
CA PRO A 371 -4.77 -8.17 -40.12
C PRO A 371 -6.06 -8.37 -39.31
N ASN A 372 -6.78 -9.46 -39.55
CA ASN A 372 -8.05 -9.80 -38.90
C ASN A 372 -7.96 -10.96 -37.91
N SER A 373 -6.74 -11.42 -37.58
CA SER A 373 -6.54 -12.42 -36.53
C SER A 373 -7.19 -11.96 -35.22
N ARG A 374 -7.77 -12.90 -34.48
CA ARG A 374 -8.52 -12.63 -33.24
C ARG A 374 -7.75 -13.15 -32.04
N ALA A 375 -7.54 -12.29 -31.07
CA ALA A 375 -7.12 -12.66 -29.72
C ALA A 375 -8.24 -13.42 -28.98
N LEU A 376 -7.94 -13.92 -27.77
CA LEU A 376 -8.86 -14.72 -26.96
C LEU A 376 -10.23 -14.05 -26.73
N ASN A 377 -10.22 -12.73 -26.49
CA ASN A 377 -11.42 -11.92 -26.29
C ASN A 377 -12.04 -11.38 -27.60
N GLY A 378 -11.60 -11.89 -28.75
CA GLY A 378 -12.06 -11.46 -30.07
C GLY A 378 -11.46 -10.14 -30.56
N PHE A 379 -10.48 -9.57 -29.84
CA PHE A 379 -9.79 -8.35 -30.27
C PHE A 379 -8.96 -8.62 -31.52
N THR A 380 -9.06 -7.75 -32.51
CA THR A 380 -8.15 -7.72 -33.67
C THR A 380 -7.03 -6.69 -33.44
N PRO A 381 -5.93 -6.71 -34.23
CA PRO A 381 -4.91 -5.67 -34.16
C PRO A 381 -5.48 -4.25 -34.33
N LEU A 382 -6.53 -4.10 -35.15
CA LEU A 382 -7.21 -2.81 -35.34
C LEU A 382 -7.90 -2.33 -34.06
N HIS A 383 -8.58 -3.22 -33.32
CA HIS A 383 -9.16 -2.86 -32.02
C HIS A 383 -8.10 -2.36 -31.03
N ILE A 384 -6.95 -3.03 -30.99
CA ILE A 384 -5.85 -2.67 -30.10
C ILE A 384 -5.25 -1.32 -30.50
N ALA A 385 -5.00 -1.09 -31.79
CA ALA A 385 -4.50 0.19 -32.29
C ALA A 385 -5.48 1.33 -31.97
N CYS A 386 -6.78 1.11 -32.14
CA CYS A 386 -7.83 2.05 -31.74
C CYS A 386 -7.85 2.30 -30.23
N LYS A 387 -7.72 1.26 -29.40
CA LYS A 387 -7.69 1.38 -27.94
C LYS A 387 -6.50 2.24 -27.46
N LYS A 388 -5.33 2.03 -28.05
CA LYS A 388 -4.06 2.65 -27.64
C LYS A 388 -3.74 3.97 -28.36
N ASN A 389 -4.67 4.47 -29.18
CA ASN A 389 -4.52 5.72 -29.93
C ASN A 389 -3.39 5.71 -30.98
N HIS A 390 -3.08 4.54 -31.57
CA HIS A 390 -1.98 4.39 -32.53
C HIS A 390 -2.46 4.63 -33.97
N ILE A 391 -2.67 5.91 -34.31
CA ILE A 391 -3.27 6.34 -35.59
C ILE A 391 -2.53 5.76 -36.81
N ARG A 392 -1.19 5.86 -36.84
CA ARG A 392 -0.37 5.37 -37.97
C ARG A 392 -0.47 3.85 -38.18
N VAL A 393 -0.66 3.08 -37.11
CA VAL A 393 -0.84 1.62 -37.21
C VAL A 393 -2.28 1.30 -37.60
N MET A 394 -3.26 1.99 -37.03
CA MET A 394 -4.66 1.88 -37.42
C MET A 394 -4.85 2.15 -38.92
N GLU A 395 -4.30 3.25 -39.44
CA GLU A 395 -4.39 3.60 -40.87
C GLU A 395 -3.74 2.56 -41.78
N LEU A 396 -2.58 2.05 -41.37
CA LEU A 396 -1.89 0.96 -42.06
C LEU A 396 -2.80 -0.28 -42.12
N LEU A 397 -3.32 -0.72 -40.98
CA LEU A 397 -4.18 -1.90 -40.87
C LEU A 397 -5.43 -1.76 -41.74
N LEU A 398 -6.10 -0.60 -41.71
CA LEU A 398 -7.25 -0.31 -42.58
C LEU A 398 -6.88 -0.33 -44.06
N LYS A 399 -5.70 0.18 -44.43
CA LYS A 399 -5.20 0.14 -45.81
C LYS A 399 -4.93 -1.28 -46.29
N THR A 400 -4.55 -2.17 -45.38
CA THR A 400 -4.15 -3.55 -45.70
C THR A 400 -5.26 -4.58 -45.43
N GLY A 401 -6.53 -4.17 -45.40
CA GLY A 401 -7.67 -5.09 -45.34
C GLY A 401 -8.12 -5.51 -43.93
N ALA A 402 -7.74 -4.77 -42.88
CA ALA A 402 -8.39 -4.93 -41.58
C ALA A 402 -9.87 -4.53 -41.67
N SER A 403 -10.77 -5.39 -41.20
CA SER A 403 -12.21 -5.14 -41.21
C SER A 403 -12.56 -4.05 -40.20
N ILE A 404 -13.15 -2.98 -40.71
CA ILE A 404 -13.60 -1.84 -39.91
C ILE A 404 -14.78 -2.20 -39.00
N ASP A 405 -15.53 -3.25 -39.36
CA ASP A 405 -16.71 -3.76 -38.65
C ASP A 405 -16.42 -5.08 -37.89
N ALA A 406 -15.14 -5.45 -37.74
CA ALA A 406 -14.77 -6.57 -36.89
C ALA A 406 -15.33 -6.37 -35.47
N VAL A 407 -15.79 -7.44 -34.82
CA VAL A 407 -16.37 -7.38 -33.47
C VAL A 407 -15.63 -8.26 -32.48
N THR A 408 -15.47 -7.81 -31.23
CA THR A 408 -14.99 -8.65 -30.12
C THR A 408 -16.03 -9.70 -29.71
N GLU A 409 -15.70 -10.59 -28.77
CA GLU A 409 -16.68 -11.53 -28.18
C GLU A 409 -17.86 -10.80 -27.50
N SER A 410 -17.64 -9.57 -27.03
CA SER A 410 -18.68 -8.70 -26.50
C SER A 410 -19.40 -7.85 -27.56
N GLY A 411 -19.13 -8.07 -28.85
CA GLY A 411 -19.76 -7.35 -29.95
C GLY A 411 -19.23 -5.92 -30.15
N LEU A 412 -18.08 -5.55 -29.58
CA LEU A 412 -17.53 -4.20 -29.73
C LEU A 412 -16.79 -4.09 -31.07
N THR A 413 -17.09 -3.06 -31.85
CA THR A 413 -16.30 -2.68 -33.03
C THR A 413 -15.13 -1.76 -32.67
N PRO A 414 -14.15 -1.53 -33.56
CA PRO A 414 -13.08 -0.54 -33.31
C PRO A 414 -13.63 0.85 -32.99
N LEU A 415 -14.77 1.23 -33.58
CA LEU A 415 -15.45 2.50 -33.31
C LEU A 415 -16.02 2.56 -31.88
N HIS A 416 -16.57 1.45 -31.35
CA HIS A 416 -17.00 1.41 -29.94
C HIS A 416 -15.83 1.64 -28.99
N VAL A 417 -14.71 0.96 -29.24
CA VAL A 417 -13.50 1.06 -28.42
C VAL A 417 -12.92 2.47 -28.48
N ALA A 418 -12.79 3.05 -29.67
CA ALA A 418 -12.30 4.42 -29.84
C ALA A 418 -13.23 5.45 -29.18
N ALA A 419 -14.55 5.25 -29.27
CA ALA A 419 -15.53 6.15 -28.66
C ALA A 419 -15.52 6.08 -27.13
N PHE A 420 -15.36 4.89 -26.56
CA PHE A 420 -15.22 4.70 -25.12
C PHE A 420 -13.93 5.29 -24.56
N MET A 421 -12.84 5.25 -25.34
CA MET A 421 -11.52 5.75 -24.92
C MET A 421 -11.33 7.27 -25.17
N GLY A 422 -12.25 7.90 -25.91
CA GLY A 422 -12.21 9.34 -26.18
C GLY A 422 -11.30 9.76 -27.34
N HIS A 423 -10.83 8.82 -28.16
CA HIS A 423 -9.84 9.09 -29.22
C HIS A 423 -10.50 9.70 -30.47
N LEU A 424 -10.83 10.99 -30.42
CA LEU A 424 -11.50 11.72 -31.49
C LEU A 424 -10.83 11.58 -32.88
N PRO A 425 -9.49 11.68 -33.05
CA PRO A 425 -8.86 11.51 -34.36
C PRO A 425 -9.12 10.14 -35.00
N ILE A 426 -9.13 9.10 -34.17
CA ILE A 426 -9.44 7.73 -34.59
C ILE A 426 -10.91 7.60 -34.97
N VAL A 427 -11.81 8.14 -34.14
CA VAL A 427 -13.26 8.17 -34.43
C VAL A 427 -13.54 8.87 -35.77
N LYS A 428 -12.90 10.02 -36.01
CA LYS A 428 -13.00 10.75 -37.29
C LYS A 428 -12.57 9.89 -38.47
N THR A 429 -11.41 9.26 -38.36
CA THR A 429 -10.86 8.44 -39.44
C THR A 429 -11.73 7.21 -39.72
N LEU A 430 -12.22 6.52 -38.68
CA LEU A 430 -13.10 5.37 -38.82
C LEU A 430 -14.43 5.73 -39.52
N LEU A 431 -15.07 6.83 -39.12
CA LEU A 431 -16.31 7.29 -39.75
C LEU A 431 -16.09 7.71 -41.22
N GLN A 432 -14.99 8.41 -41.51
CA GLN A 432 -14.61 8.77 -42.89
C GLN A 432 -14.34 7.53 -43.76
N ARG A 433 -13.87 6.43 -43.17
CA ARG A 433 -13.67 5.14 -43.84
C ARG A 433 -14.93 4.26 -43.88
N GLY A 434 -16.08 4.79 -43.48
CA GLY A 434 -17.38 4.12 -43.62
C GLY A 434 -17.85 3.33 -42.41
N ALA A 435 -17.21 3.44 -41.25
CA ALA A 435 -17.71 2.81 -40.02
C ALA A 435 -19.12 3.33 -39.68
N SER A 436 -20.05 2.43 -39.37
CA SER A 436 -21.40 2.85 -38.97
C SER A 436 -21.42 3.30 -37.49
N PRO A 437 -21.93 4.51 -37.18
CA PRO A 437 -22.04 5.00 -35.80
C PRO A 437 -23.19 4.37 -35.00
N ASN A 438 -23.97 3.47 -35.64
CA ASN A 438 -25.18 2.88 -35.07
C ASN A 438 -25.08 1.35 -34.90
N VAL A 439 -23.90 0.75 -35.12
CA VAL A 439 -23.67 -0.66 -34.79
C VAL A 439 -23.87 -0.85 -33.29
N SER A 440 -24.46 -1.98 -32.91
CA SER A 440 -24.75 -2.30 -31.52
C SER A 440 -23.98 -3.52 -31.05
N ASN A 441 -23.46 -3.48 -29.82
CA ASN A 441 -22.80 -4.62 -29.20
C ASN A 441 -23.81 -5.66 -28.66
N VAL A 442 -23.34 -6.68 -27.91
CA VAL A 442 -24.23 -7.73 -27.33
C VAL A 442 -25.25 -7.19 -26.32
N LYS A 443 -25.01 -6.00 -25.75
CA LYS A 443 -25.94 -5.27 -24.87
C LYS A 443 -26.81 -4.27 -25.63
N VAL A 444 -26.76 -4.31 -26.96
CA VAL A 444 -27.45 -3.38 -27.86
C VAL A 444 -26.96 -1.92 -27.67
N GLU A 445 -25.79 -1.72 -27.07
CA GLU A 445 -25.20 -0.39 -26.89
C GLU A 445 -24.45 0.02 -28.15
N THR A 446 -24.62 1.28 -28.56
CA THR A 446 -23.94 1.91 -29.70
C THR A 446 -22.68 2.66 -29.27
N PRO A 447 -21.79 3.09 -30.20
CA PRO A 447 -20.65 3.95 -29.85
C PRO A 447 -21.04 5.23 -29.10
N LEU A 448 -22.23 5.78 -29.36
CA LEU A 448 -22.75 6.93 -28.64
C LEU A 448 -23.07 6.61 -27.17
N HIS A 449 -23.55 5.39 -26.85
CA HIS A 449 -23.71 4.95 -25.46
C HIS A 449 -22.36 4.88 -24.75
N MET A 450 -21.34 4.36 -25.43
CA MET A 450 -19.98 4.28 -24.90
C MET A 450 -19.41 5.66 -24.60
N ALA A 451 -19.50 6.60 -25.54
CA ALA A 451 -19.07 7.98 -25.37
C ALA A 451 -19.84 8.69 -24.25
N ALA A 452 -21.16 8.50 -24.17
CA ALA A 452 -22.00 9.09 -23.13
C ALA A 452 -21.70 8.56 -21.73
N ARG A 453 -21.38 7.26 -21.61
CA ARG A 453 -20.96 6.63 -20.35
C ARG A 453 -19.60 7.12 -19.88
N ALA A 454 -18.64 7.26 -20.80
CA ALA A 454 -17.29 7.74 -20.51
C ALA A 454 -17.18 9.27 -20.38
N GLY A 455 -18.18 10.02 -20.83
CA GLY A 455 -18.21 11.49 -20.74
C GLY A 455 -17.46 12.21 -21.86
N HIS A 456 -17.16 11.54 -22.98
CA HIS A 456 -16.40 12.13 -24.09
C HIS A 456 -17.29 12.96 -25.02
N THR A 457 -17.52 14.23 -24.64
CA THR A 457 -18.42 15.17 -25.32
C THR A 457 -18.03 15.44 -26.78
N ASP A 458 -16.75 15.66 -27.08
CA ASP A 458 -16.29 15.94 -28.44
C ASP A 458 -16.52 14.76 -29.39
N VAL A 459 -16.29 13.55 -28.88
CA VAL A 459 -16.57 12.30 -29.61
C VAL A 459 -18.07 12.15 -29.83
N ALA A 460 -18.88 12.34 -28.80
CA ALA A 460 -20.34 12.27 -28.93
C ALA A 460 -20.88 13.31 -29.92
N LYS A 461 -20.37 14.54 -29.88
CA LYS A 461 -20.72 15.62 -30.82
C LYS A 461 -20.42 15.21 -32.25
N TYR A 462 -19.24 14.66 -32.49
CA TYR A 462 -18.86 14.20 -33.83
C TYR A 462 -19.68 13.00 -34.29
N LEU A 463 -20.00 12.04 -33.40
CA LEU A 463 -20.88 10.92 -33.71
C LEU A 463 -22.30 11.40 -34.11
N LEU A 464 -22.86 12.36 -33.37
CA LEU A 464 -24.18 12.94 -33.64
C LEU A 464 -24.22 13.67 -34.99
N GLN A 465 -23.18 14.46 -35.31
CA GLN A 465 -23.02 15.09 -36.62
C GLN A 465 -22.97 14.06 -37.77
N ASN A 466 -22.50 12.85 -37.50
CA ASN A 466 -22.43 11.76 -38.47
C ASN A 466 -23.62 10.78 -38.38
N LYS A 467 -24.80 11.27 -37.97
CA LYS A 467 -26.07 10.50 -37.96
C LYS A 467 -26.12 9.37 -36.90
N ALA A 468 -25.41 9.51 -35.78
CA ALA A 468 -25.65 8.65 -34.62
C ALA A 468 -27.05 8.89 -34.02
N LYS A 469 -27.77 7.82 -33.69
CA LYS A 469 -29.12 7.90 -33.11
C LYS A 469 -29.05 8.32 -31.64
N ALA A 470 -29.39 9.57 -31.33
CA ALA A 470 -29.43 10.11 -29.97
C ALA A 470 -30.36 9.34 -29.01
N ASN A 471 -31.44 8.75 -29.54
CA ASN A 471 -32.44 7.97 -28.81
C ASN A 471 -32.31 6.45 -29.04
N ALA A 472 -31.15 5.96 -29.47
CA ALA A 472 -30.91 4.52 -29.56
C ALA A 472 -31.16 3.85 -28.20
N LYS A 473 -31.81 2.69 -28.20
CA LYS A 473 -32.14 1.93 -26.99
C LYS A 473 -31.22 0.72 -26.89
N ALA A 474 -30.45 0.66 -25.82
CA ALA A 474 -29.70 -0.51 -25.41
C ALA A 474 -30.59 -1.48 -24.62
N LYS A 475 -29.99 -2.52 -24.04
CA LYS A 475 -30.65 -3.40 -23.07
C LYS A 475 -31.30 -2.56 -21.95
N ASP A 476 -32.48 -3.01 -21.50
CA ASP A 476 -33.36 -2.29 -20.58
C ASP A 476 -33.92 -0.97 -21.12
N ASP A 477 -33.98 -0.79 -22.44
CA ASP A 477 -34.42 0.46 -23.10
C ASP A 477 -33.62 1.71 -22.67
N GLN A 478 -32.39 1.52 -22.20
CA GLN A 478 -31.53 2.63 -21.82
C GLN A 478 -31.03 3.38 -23.04
N THR A 479 -31.12 4.71 -23.02
CA THR A 479 -30.57 5.59 -24.05
C THR A 479 -29.21 6.15 -23.64
N PRO A 480 -28.43 6.76 -24.56
CA PRO A 480 -27.20 7.47 -24.20
C PRO A 480 -27.44 8.54 -23.12
N LEU A 481 -28.61 9.19 -23.13
CA LEU A 481 -29.01 10.18 -22.13
C LEU A 481 -29.17 9.57 -20.72
N HIS A 482 -29.68 8.34 -20.61
CA HIS A 482 -29.72 7.62 -19.33
C HIS A 482 -28.32 7.30 -18.81
N CYS A 483 -27.39 6.97 -19.72
CA CYS A 483 -26.00 6.70 -19.34
C CYS A 483 -25.30 7.96 -18.82
N ALA A 484 -25.47 9.10 -19.51
CA ALA A 484 -24.92 10.39 -19.10
C ALA A 484 -25.53 10.87 -17.77
N ALA A 485 -26.85 10.75 -17.60
CA ALA A 485 -27.56 11.15 -16.37
C ALA A 485 -27.18 10.28 -15.16
N ARG A 486 -26.83 9.00 -15.35
CA ARG A 486 -26.36 8.12 -14.27
C ARG A 486 -25.02 8.55 -13.69
N ILE A 487 -24.09 8.93 -14.57
CA ILE A 487 -22.73 9.28 -14.15
C ILE A 487 -22.64 10.73 -13.69
N GLY A 488 -23.55 11.60 -14.14
CA GLY A 488 -23.54 13.03 -13.79
C GLY A 488 -22.86 13.91 -14.85
N HIS A 489 -22.73 13.43 -16.09
CA HIS A 489 -22.03 14.17 -17.16
C HIS A 489 -22.91 15.30 -17.72
N THR A 490 -23.01 16.44 -17.02
CA THR A 490 -23.91 17.56 -17.37
C THR A 490 -23.67 18.09 -18.78
N SER A 491 -22.43 18.32 -19.20
CA SER A 491 -22.12 18.80 -20.56
C SER A 491 -22.53 17.79 -21.64
N MET A 492 -22.45 16.48 -21.35
CA MET A 492 -22.92 15.42 -22.25
C MET A 492 -24.45 15.41 -22.32
N VAL A 493 -25.12 15.56 -21.17
CA VAL A 493 -26.59 15.67 -21.09
C VAL A 493 -27.08 16.85 -21.94
N GLN A 494 -26.49 18.03 -21.78
CA GLN A 494 -26.81 19.23 -22.58
C GLN A 494 -26.61 18.97 -24.07
N LEU A 495 -25.45 18.44 -24.47
CA LEU A 495 -25.14 18.12 -25.86
C LEU A 495 -26.16 17.14 -26.48
N LEU A 496 -26.54 16.10 -25.75
CA LEU A 496 -27.52 15.11 -26.23
C LEU A 496 -28.90 15.76 -26.40
N LEU A 497 -29.34 16.60 -25.46
CA LEU A 497 -30.62 17.31 -25.51
C LEU A 497 -30.66 18.32 -26.67
N GLU A 498 -29.56 19.03 -26.93
CA GLU A 498 -29.40 19.91 -28.09
C GLU A 498 -29.48 19.17 -29.43
N ASN A 499 -29.18 17.87 -29.44
CA ASN A 499 -29.24 16.99 -30.61
C ASN A 499 -30.48 16.08 -30.61
N ASN A 500 -31.62 16.60 -30.15
CA ASN A 500 -32.94 15.93 -30.18
C ASN A 500 -33.04 14.62 -29.37
N ALA A 501 -32.23 14.46 -28.31
CA ALA A 501 -32.48 13.40 -27.34
C ALA A 501 -33.76 13.69 -26.54
N ASN A 502 -34.64 12.70 -26.40
CA ASN A 502 -35.90 12.86 -25.67
C ASN A 502 -35.66 12.63 -24.16
N PRO A 503 -35.88 13.63 -23.29
CA PRO A 503 -35.64 13.53 -21.84
C PRO A 503 -36.67 12.65 -21.11
N ASN A 504 -37.74 12.23 -21.77
CA ASN A 504 -38.86 11.51 -21.17
C ASN A 504 -38.92 10.04 -21.59
N LEU A 505 -37.97 9.55 -22.38
CA LEU A 505 -37.87 8.12 -22.66
C LEU A 505 -37.57 7.37 -21.38
N ALA A 506 -38.30 6.28 -21.16
CA ALA A 506 -38.17 5.47 -19.96
C ALA A 506 -37.53 4.11 -20.29
N THR A 507 -36.77 3.58 -19.33
CA THR A 507 -36.25 2.21 -19.35
C THR A 507 -37.38 1.18 -19.24
N THR A 508 -37.06 -0.11 -19.35
CA THR A 508 -38.01 -1.22 -19.12
C THR A 508 -38.67 -1.15 -17.74
N ALA A 509 -37.97 -0.64 -16.73
CA ALA A 509 -38.49 -0.42 -15.38
C ALA A 509 -39.27 0.91 -15.22
N GLY A 510 -39.36 1.74 -16.26
CA GLY A 510 -40.05 3.03 -16.24
C GLY A 510 -39.19 4.19 -15.70
N HIS A 511 -37.88 4.02 -15.55
CA HIS A 511 -37.01 5.13 -15.15
C HIS A 511 -36.70 6.03 -16.35
N THR A 512 -37.00 7.31 -16.26
CA THR A 512 -36.49 8.35 -17.17
C THR A 512 -35.09 8.80 -16.74
N PRO A 513 -34.32 9.53 -17.58
CA PRO A 513 -33.05 10.14 -17.18
C PRO A 513 -33.18 11.00 -15.91
N LEU A 514 -34.32 11.69 -15.73
CA LEU A 514 -34.57 12.49 -14.53
C LEU A 514 -34.69 11.61 -13.27
N HIS A 515 -35.36 10.46 -13.34
CA HIS A 515 -35.39 9.51 -12.22
C HIS A 515 -34.00 9.04 -11.82
N ILE A 516 -33.13 8.80 -12.81
CA ILE A 516 -31.76 8.37 -12.56
C ILE A 516 -30.98 9.53 -11.91
N ALA A 517 -31.01 10.73 -12.47
CA ALA A 517 -30.35 11.91 -11.88
C ALA A 517 -30.82 12.18 -10.45
N SER A 518 -32.13 12.04 -10.17
CA SER A 518 -32.71 12.17 -8.83
C SER A 518 -32.33 11.07 -7.87
N ARG A 519 -31.98 9.87 -8.35
CA ARG A 519 -31.50 8.78 -7.51
C ARG A 519 -30.04 8.98 -7.11
N GLU A 520 -29.22 9.35 -8.09
CA GLU A 520 -27.77 9.49 -7.91
C GLU A 520 -27.38 10.85 -7.31
N GLY A 521 -28.31 11.83 -7.25
CA GLY A 521 -28.08 13.14 -6.63
C GLY A 521 -27.43 14.19 -7.53
N HIS A 522 -27.47 14.00 -8.85
CA HIS A 522 -26.78 14.89 -9.80
C HIS A 522 -27.60 16.16 -10.10
N VAL A 523 -27.50 17.17 -9.25
CA VAL A 523 -28.29 18.42 -9.27
C VAL A 523 -28.21 19.13 -10.62
N ASP A 524 -27.01 19.42 -11.12
CA ASP A 524 -26.83 20.13 -12.39
C ASP A 524 -27.42 19.36 -13.58
N THR A 525 -27.32 18.02 -13.56
CA THR A 525 -27.94 17.21 -14.62
C THR A 525 -29.46 17.22 -14.52
N ALA A 526 -30.02 17.18 -13.30
CA ALA A 526 -31.46 17.26 -13.08
C ALA A 526 -31.98 18.62 -13.57
N LEU A 527 -31.29 19.71 -13.24
CA LEU A 527 -31.62 21.06 -13.73
C LEU A 527 -31.53 21.15 -15.26
N ALA A 528 -30.47 20.63 -15.88
CA ALA A 528 -30.33 20.60 -17.33
C ALA A 528 -31.47 19.82 -18.02
N LEU A 529 -31.89 18.70 -17.43
CA LEU A 529 -33.04 17.91 -17.91
C LEU A 529 -34.35 18.70 -17.77
N LEU A 530 -34.59 19.32 -16.61
CA LEU A 530 -35.79 20.11 -16.33
C LEU A 530 -35.92 21.31 -17.28
N GLN A 531 -34.83 22.06 -17.49
CA GLN A 531 -34.77 23.19 -18.42
C GLN A 531 -35.11 22.80 -19.86
N LYS A 532 -34.85 21.54 -20.25
CA LYS A 532 -35.14 21.00 -21.58
C LYS A 532 -36.43 20.17 -21.64
N GLY A 533 -37.35 20.37 -20.70
CA GLY A 533 -38.70 19.80 -20.75
C GLY A 533 -38.82 18.35 -20.26
N ALA A 534 -37.92 17.91 -19.36
CA ALA A 534 -38.11 16.66 -18.64
C ALA A 534 -39.34 16.76 -17.72
N SER A 535 -40.27 15.82 -17.87
CA SER A 535 -41.49 15.74 -17.06
C SER A 535 -41.19 15.22 -15.66
N GLN A 536 -41.70 15.93 -14.65
CA GLN A 536 -41.61 15.55 -13.24
C GLN A 536 -42.72 14.56 -12.83
N THR A 537 -43.67 14.28 -13.71
CA THR A 537 -44.85 13.45 -13.42
C THR A 537 -44.76 12.03 -13.98
N CYS A 538 -43.74 11.72 -14.79
CA CYS A 538 -43.49 10.36 -15.25
C CYS A 538 -43.34 9.41 -14.05
N MET A 539 -43.97 8.24 -14.13
CA MET A 539 -43.94 7.22 -13.07
C MET A 539 -43.19 5.97 -13.52
N THR A 540 -42.50 5.31 -12.59
CA THR A 540 -41.92 3.98 -12.82
C THR A 540 -43.01 2.92 -13.05
N LYS A 541 -42.71 1.82 -13.76
CA LYS A 541 -43.72 0.78 -14.01
C LYS A 541 -43.97 -0.05 -12.75
N ALA A 542 -45.24 -0.25 -12.38
CA ALA A 542 -45.64 -1.18 -11.34
C ALA A 542 -45.99 -2.57 -11.91
N LYS A 543 -45.56 -3.66 -11.26
CA LYS A 543 -46.06 -5.01 -11.60
C LYS A 543 -47.49 -5.16 -11.11
N ALA A 544 -48.41 -5.50 -12.01
CA ALA A 544 -49.69 -6.08 -11.64
C ALA A 544 -49.48 -7.55 -11.26
N GLY A 545 -49.57 -7.91 -9.97
CA GLY A 545 -49.50 -9.32 -9.58
C GLY A 545 -49.17 -9.57 -8.11
N GLN A 546 -50.19 -9.49 -7.25
CA GLN A 546 -50.50 -10.33 -6.08
C GLN A 546 -51.41 -9.53 -5.11
N ALA A 547 -52.65 -9.32 -5.55
CA ALA A 547 -53.76 -9.14 -4.62
C ALA A 547 -54.20 -10.56 -4.22
N GLY A 548 -53.64 -11.09 -3.14
CA GLY A 548 -53.93 -12.45 -2.69
C GLY A 548 -52.99 -12.92 -1.59
N GLY A 549 -53.14 -12.36 -0.39
CA GLY A 549 -52.50 -12.82 0.84
C GLY A 549 -53.42 -12.54 2.02
N THR A 550 -53.67 -13.55 2.85
CA THR A 550 -54.76 -13.68 3.83
C THR A 550 -54.73 -12.70 5.02
N VAL A 551 -55.92 -12.47 5.59
CA VAL A 551 -56.39 -11.30 6.39
C VAL A 551 -55.87 -11.14 7.84
N HIS A 552 -54.84 -11.85 8.34
CA HIS A 552 -54.54 -11.82 9.79
C HIS A 552 -53.09 -11.55 10.25
N GLN A 553 -52.20 -11.02 9.41
CA GLN A 553 -50.86 -10.59 9.82
C GLN A 553 -50.55 -9.19 9.29
N TRP A 554 -49.96 -8.32 10.13
CA TRP A 554 -49.34 -7.08 9.68
C TRP A 554 -48.25 -7.39 8.65
N PRO A 555 -47.98 -6.52 7.67
CA PRO A 555 -46.90 -6.76 6.73
C PRO A 555 -45.60 -6.89 7.53
N GLU A 556 -45.02 -8.10 7.52
CA GLU A 556 -43.68 -8.31 8.04
C GLU A 556 -42.75 -7.27 7.42
N ARG A 557 -41.84 -6.74 8.25
CA ARG A 557 -40.72 -5.87 7.92
C ARG A 557 -40.42 -5.90 6.43
N CYS A 558 -40.67 -4.80 5.70
CA CYS A 558 -40.34 -4.66 4.28
C CYS A 558 -38.81 -4.62 4.06
N ASN A 559 -38.10 -5.65 4.53
CA ASN A 559 -36.65 -5.87 4.43
C ASN A 559 -36.31 -6.86 3.30
N GLY A 560 -37.03 -6.74 2.18
CA GLY A 560 -36.50 -7.09 0.88
C GLY A 560 -36.15 -5.78 0.14
N PRO A 561 -35.17 -5.75 -0.78
CA PRO A 561 -34.94 -4.59 -1.63
C PRO A 561 -36.26 -4.31 -2.34
N LEU A 562 -36.99 -3.30 -1.87
CA LEU A 562 -38.23 -2.86 -2.45
C LEU A 562 -37.91 -2.49 -3.89
N SER A 563 -38.30 -3.39 -4.79
CA SER A 563 -38.19 -3.19 -6.22
C SER A 563 -38.79 -1.83 -6.55
N LEU A 564 -38.09 -1.03 -7.36
CA LEU A 564 -38.47 0.30 -7.86
C LEU A 564 -39.77 0.31 -8.71
N GLN A 565 -40.66 -0.67 -8.51
CA GLN A 565 -41.82 -1.00 -9.33
C GLN A 565 -43.13 -0.60 -8.65
N ASN A 566 -43.23 0.65 -8.18
CA ASN A 566 -44.38 1.14 -7.40
C ASN A 566 -45.07 2.38 -8.00
N GLY A 567 -44.67 2.86 -9.19
CA GLY A 567 -45.23 4.10 -9.74
C GLY A 567 -44.63 5.35 -9.11
N TYR A 568 -43.33 5.35 -8.84
CA TYR A 568 -42.66 6.50 -8.23
C TYR A 568 -42.32 7.56 -9.27
N THR A 569 -42.55 8.82 -8.93
CA THR A 569 -42.06 9.98 -9.67
C THR A 569 -40.60 10.27 -9.27
N PRO A 570 -39.87 11.16 -10.00
CA PRO A 570 -38.52 11.54 -9.61
C PRO A 570 -38.44 12.11 -8.19
N LEU A 571 -39.48 12.83 -7.74
CA LEU A 571 -39.54 13.40 -6.39
C LEU A 571 -39.65 12.33 -5.30
N HIS A 572 -40.37 11.23 -5.54
CA HIS A 572 -40.40 10.10 -4.62
C HIS A 572 -39.02 9.50 -4.41
N ILE A 573 -38.26 9.35 -5.50
CA ILE A 573 -36.90 8.80 -5.46
C ILE A 573 -35.96 9.76 -4.73
N ALA A 574 -36.02 11.06 -5.04
CA ALA A 574 -35.23 12.09 -4.37
C ALA A 574 -35.51 12.14 -2.87
N ALA A 575 -36.80 12.08 -2.48
CA ALA A 575 -37.23 12.06 -1.09
C ALA A 575 -36.71 10.83 -0.33
N LYS A 576 -36.79 9.64 -0.95
CA LYS A 576 -36.28 8.39 -0.36
C LYS A 576 -34.76 8.42 -0.16
N GLN A 577 -34.02 8.93 -1.14
CA GLN A 577 -32.55 8.96 -1.13
C GLN A 577 -31.97 10.21 -0.45
N ASN A 578 -32.80 11.03 0.19
CA ASN A 578 -32.44 12.30 0.82
C ASN A 578 -31.70 13.30 -0.09
N GLN A 579 -32.09 13.38 -1.36
CA GLN A 579 -31.46 14.29 -2.34
C GLN A 579 -32.09 15.69 -2.26
N MET A 580 -31.72 16.45 -1.22
CA MET A 580 -32.33 17.74 -0.86
C MET A 580 -32.35 18.77 -2.01
N GLU A 581 -31.20 19.00 -2.63
CA GLU A 581 -31.08 20.01 -3.69
C GLU A 581 -31.85 19.62 -4.96
N VAL A 582 -31.83 18.32 -5.31
CA VAL A 582 -32.62 17.81 -6.44
C VAL A 582 -34.11 17.89 -6.12
N ALA A 583 -34.55 17.53 -4.92
CA ALA A 583 -35.94 17.64 -4.49
C ALA A 583 -36.43 19.09 -4.53
N SER A 584 -35.62 20.03 -4.04
CA SER A 584 -35.91 21.47 -4.10
C SER A 584 -36.07 21.95 -5.55
N SER A 585 -35.16 21.53 -6.44
CA SER A 585 -35.22 21.82 -7.87
C SER A 585 -36.48 21.23 -8.52
N LEU A 586 -36.83 19.98 -8.22
CA LEU A 586 -38.05 19.33 -8.73
C LEU A 586 -39.31 20.09 -8.31
N LEU A 587 -39.41 20.47 -7.03
CA LEU A 587 -40.53 21.23 -6.48
C LEU A 587 -40.63 22.63 -7.11
N GLN A 588 -39.50 23.30 -7.33
CA GLN A 588 -39.46 24.61 -8.01
C GLN A 588 -39.98 24.53 -9.45
N TYR A 589 -39.71 23.42 -10.15
CA TYR A 589 -40.19 23.17 -11.51
C TYR A 589 -41.58 22.52 -11.56
N GLY A 590 -42.34 22.57 -10.47
CA GLY A 590 -43.76 22.17 -10.44
C GLY A 590 -44.04 20.70 -10.13
N ALA A 591 -43.08 19.95 -9.59
CA ALA A 591 -43.37 18.63 -9.04
C ALA A 591 -44.33 18.74 -7.84
N SER A 592 -45.38 17.92 -7.82
CA SER A 592 -46.32 17.89 -6.69
C SER A 592 -45.73 17.14 -5.50
N ALA A 593 -45.67 17.79 -4.33
CA ALA A 593 -45.30 17.17 -3.06
C ALA A 593 -46.33 16.12 -2.60
N ASN A 594 -47.55 16.17 -3.15
CA ASN A 594 -48.65 15.24 -2.89
C ASN A 594 -48.86 14.25 -4.04
N ALA A 595 -47.87 14.07 -4.93
CA ALA A 595 -47.95 13.06 -5.98
C ALA A 595 -48.11 11.68 -5.34
N GLU A 596 -49.12 10.92 -5.76
CA GLU A 596 -49.37 9.57 -5.25
C GLU A 596 -48.80 8.53 -6.22
N SER A 597 -48.09 7.56 -5.67
CA SER A 597 -47.72 6.34 -6.37
C SER A 597 -48.93 5.42 -6.60
N VAL A 598 -48.74 4.29 -7.29
CA VAL A 598 -49.82 3.31 -7.53
C VAL A 598 -50.42 2.75 -6.23
N GLN A 599 -49.68 2.80 -5.12
CA GLN A 599 -50.16 2.37 -3.80
C GLN A 599 -50.66 3.53 -2.91
N GLY A 600 -50.76 4.75 -3.43
CA GLY A 600 -51.13 5.94 -2.65
C GLY A 600 -50.00 6.46 -1.74
N VAL A 601 -48.78 5.95 -1.90
CA VAL A 601 -47.60 6.45 -1.16
C VAL A 601 -47.16 7.77 -1.80
N THR A 602 -46.95 8.82 -1.00
CA THR A 602 -46.44 10.14 -1.41
C THR A 602 -44.93 10.29 -1.12
N PRO A 603 -44.22 11.29 -1.67
CA PRO A 603 -42.82 11.57 -1.30
C PRO A 603 -42.63 11.77 0.21
N LEU A 604 -43.62 12.38 0.88
CA LEU A 604 -43.59 12.59 2.32
C LEU A 604 -43.57 11.28 3.10
N HIS A 605 -44.36 10.27 2.68
CA HIS A 605 -44.32 8.94 3.30
C HIS A 605 -42.91 8.33 3.25
N LEU A 606 -42.23 8.43 2.09
CA LEU A 606 -40.90 7.86 1.91
C LEU A 606 -39.83 8.62 2.71
N ALA A 607 -39.86 9.96 2.69
CA ALA A 607 -38.95 10.77 3.50
C ALA A 607 -39.14 10.48 5.01
N SER A 608 -40.39 10.31 5.44
CA SER A 608 -40.71 10.00 6.83
C SER A 608 -40.30 8.59 7.25
N GLN A 609 -40.49 7.60 6.37
CA GLN A 609 -40.08 6.22 6.62
C GLN A 609 -38.56 6.08 6.75
N GLU A 610 -37.78 6.80 5.95
CA GLU A 610 -36.32 6.72 5.95
C GLU A 610 -35.67 7.66 6.99
N GLY A 611 -36.47 8.47 7.71
CA GLY A 611 -35.98 9.31 8.81
C GLY A 611 -35.44 10.69 8.40
N HIS A 612 -35.75 11.18 7.20
CA HIS A 612 -35.16 12.42 6.65
C HIS A 612 -35.93 13.68 7.11
N ALA A 613 -35.63 14.17 8.31
CA ALA A 613 -36.34 15.31 8.92
C ALA A 613 -36.29 16.60 8.08
N ASP A 614 -35.12 16.95 7.52
CA ASP A 614 -34.96 18.16 6.71
C ASP A 614 -35.73 18.05 5.38
N MET A 615 -35.76 16.87 4.77
CA MET A 615 -36.55 16.59 3.57
C MET A 615 -38.05 16.70 3.85
N VAL A 616 -38.50 16.21 5.00
CA VAL A 616 -39.89 16.34 5.46
C VAL A 616 -40.25 17.82 5.64
N ALA A 617 -39.38 18.61 6.27
CA ALA A 617 -39.58 20.06 6.41
C ALA A 617 -39.63 20.77 5.04
N LEU A 618 -38.75 20.40 4.11
CA LEU A 618 -38.76 20.93 2.74
C LEU A 618 -40.08 20.62 2.02
N LEU A 619 -40.58 19.39 2.13
CA LEU A 619 -41.85 18.99 1.51
C LEU A 619 -43.04 19.78 2.10
N PHE A 620 -43.07 20.01 3.41
CA PHE A 620 -44.08 20.87 4.04
C PHE A 620 -44.00 22.33 3.59
N SER A 621 -42.78 22.87 3.43
CA SER A 621 -42.61 24.22 2.87
C SER A 621 -43.23 24.39 1.47
N LYS A 622 -43.48 23.27 0.78
CA LYS A 622 -44.14 23.18 -0.54
C LYS A 622 -45.53 22.51 -0.46
N GLN A 623 -46.23 22.71 0.65
CA GLN A 623 -47.64 22.33 0.85
C GLN A 623 -47.91 20.80 0.75
N ALA A 624 -46.97 19.97 1.22
CA ALA A 624 -47.24 18.55 1.43
C ALA A 624 -48.31 18.34 2.51
N ASN A 625 -49.26 17.42 2.27
CA ASN A 625 -50.28 17.04 3.22
C ASN A 625 -49.86 15.77 3.98
N GLY A 626 -49.62 15.92 5.29
CA GLY A 626 -49.19 14.82 6.17
C GLY A 626 -50.31 13.91 6.68
N ASP A 627 -51.57 14.22 6.38
CA ASP A 627 -52.72 13.38 6.73
C ASP A 627 -53.17 12.47 5.57
N LEU A 628 -52.53 12.57 4.40
CA LEU A 628 -52.81 11.65 3.29
C LEU A 628 -52.38 10.23 3.68
N GLY A 629 -53.33 9.32 3.70
CA GLY A 629 -53.08 7.90 3.90
C GLY A 629 -52.92 7.16 2.57
N ASN A 630 -52.03 6.18 2.54
CA ASN A 630 -51.89 5.29 1.38
C ASN A 630 -53.12 4.37 1.18
N LYS A 631 -53.06 3.39 0.26
CA LYS A 631 -54.15 2.42 0.04
C LYS A 631 -54.51 1.53 1.24
N SER A 632 -53.78 1.54 2.35
CA SER A 632 -54.17 0.92 3.62
C SER A 632 -54.66 1.93 4.67
N GLY A 633 -54.64 3.23 4.35
CA GLY A 633 -54.89 4.32 5.28
C GLY A 633 -53.70 4.64 6.19
N LEU A 634 -52.49 4.15 5.87
CA LEU A 634 -51.28 4.51 6.63
C LEU A 634 -50.84 5.91 6.22
N THR A 635 -50.81 6.83 7.17
CA THR A 635 -50.23 8.18 7.01
C THR A 635 -48.71 8.14 7.24
N PRO A 636 -47.95 9.18 6.86
CA PRO A 636 -46.51 9.29 7.18
C PRO A 636 -46.21 9.09 8.67
N LEU A 637 -47.07 9.57 9.58
CA LEU A 637 -46.89 9.39 11.02
C LEU A 637 -46.98 7.92 11.46
N HIS A 638 -47.80 7.10 10.78
CA HIS A 638 -47.82 5.65 11.03
C HIS A 638 -46.50 4.98 10.63
N LEU A 639 -45.89 5.39 9.52
CA LEU A 639 -44.60 4.85 9.08
C LEU A 639 -43.48 5.28 10.05
N VAL A 640 -43.52 6.51 10.55
CA VAL A 640 -42.62 6.97 11.61
C VAL A 640 -42.82 6.17 12.90
N ALA A 641 -44.07 5.88 13.26
CA ALA A 641 -44.41 5.03 14.41
C ALA A 641 -43.84 3.61 14.31
N GLN A 642 -43.72 3.08 13.10
CA GLN A 642 -43.12 1.79 12.83
C GLN A 642 -41.59 1.82 12.97
N GLU A 643 -40.91 2.78 12.36
CA GLU A 643 -39.43 2.83 12.31
C GLU A 643 -38.80 3.53 13.54
N GLY A 644 -39.56 4.33 14.28
CA GLY A 644 -39.12 4.95 15.54
C GLY A 644 -38.45 6.32 15.39
N HIS A 645 -38.66 7.05 14.29
CA HIS A 645 -38.00 8.32 14.00
C HIS A 645 -38.62 9.53 14.74
N VAL A 646 -38.26 9.72 16.02
CA VAL A 646 -38.82 10.80 16.88
C VAL A 646 -38.62 12.21 16.31
N LEU A 647 -37.47 12.51 15.70
CA LEU A 647 -37.22 13.84 15.12
C LEU A 647 -38.16 14.13 13.95
N VAL A 648 -38.48 13.12 13.13
CA VAL A 648 -39.46 13.27 12.05
C VAL A 648 -40.87 13.42 12.62
N ALA A 649 -41.21 12.67 13.67
CA ALA A 649 -42.49 12.79 14.35
C ALA A 649 -42.70 14.21 14.90
N ASP A 650 -41.65 14.81 15.50
CA ASP A 650 -41.65 16.20 15.97
C ASP A 650 -41.93 17.19 14.83
N VAL A 651 -41.26 17.03 13.69
CA VAL A 651 -41.51 17.88 12.51
C VAL A 651 -42.94 17.69 11.98
N LEU A 652 -43.45 16.46 11.88
CA LEU A 652 -44.82 16.18 11.41
C LEU A 652 -45.88 16.83 12.32
N VAL A 653 -45.78 16.63 13.64
CA VAL A 653 -46.75 17.18 14.61
C VAL A 653 -46.69 18.70 14.65
N LYS A 654 -45.51 19.31 14.57
CA LYS A 654 -45.36 20.78 14.46
C LYS A 654 -46.06 21.38 13.24
N HIS A 655 -46.18 20.62 12.15
CA HIS A 655 -46.88 21.04 10.93
C HIS A 655 -48.37 20.64 10.91
N GLY A 656 -48.93 20.24 12.06
CA GLY A 656 -50.37 20.02 12.23
C GLY A 656 -50.88 18.66 11.76
N VAL A 657 -50.00 17.65 11.62
CA VAL A 657 -50.42 16.28 11.30
C VAL A 657 -51.21 15.67 12.45
N THR A 658 -52.31 15.00 12.13
CA THR A 658 -53.22 14.40 13.12
C THR A 658 -52.55 13.23 13.84
N VAL A 659 -52.35 13.37 15.16
CA VAL A 659 -51.68 12.37 16.00
C VAL A 659 -52.46 11.04 16.06
N ASP A 660 -53.79 11.13 16.13
CA ASP A 660 -54.70 9.97 16.22
C ASP A 660 -55.35 9.60 14.89
N ALA A 661 -54.68 9.90 13.76
CA ALA A 661 -55.13 9.43 12.45
C ALA A 661 -55.33 7.91 12.47
N THR A 662 -56.40 7.40 11.88
CA THR A 662 -56.70 5.96 11.88
C THR A 662 -56.51 5.33 10.49
N THR A 663 -55.89 4.16 10.45
CA THR A 663 -55.86 3.32 9.25
C THR A 663 -57.24 2.74 8.92
N ARG A 664 -57.37 2.06 7.77
CA ARG A 664 -58.62 1.35 7.41
C ARG A 664 -59.06 0.30 8.45
N MET A 665 -58.15 -0.20 9.28
CA MET A 665 -58.46 -1.16 10.36
C MET A 665 -58.60 -0.50 11.74
N GLY A 666 -58.52 0.82 11.82
CA GLY A 666 -58.68 1.58 13.06
C GLY A 666 -57.41 1.67 13.91
N TYR A 667 -56.24 1.25 13.40
CA TYR A 667 -54.97 1.47 14.12
C TYR A 667 -54.56 2.94 14.05
N THR A 668 -54.18 3.50 15.20
CA THR A 668 -53.52 4.82 15.32
C THR A 668 -51.99 4.67 15.32
N PRO A 669 -51.21 5.74 15.12
CA PRO A 669 -49.75 5.72 15.29
C PRO A 669 -49.30 5.19 16.66
N LEU A 670 -50.07 5.45 17.73
CA LEU A 670 -49.77 4.91 19.06
C LEU A 670 -49.85 3.38 19.08
N HIS A 671 -50.85 2.77 18.43
CA HIS A 671 -50.92 1.32 18.29
C HIS A 671 -49.70 0.74 17.57
N VAL A 672 -49.26 1.40 16.49
CA VAL A 672 -48.08 1.01 15.72
C VAL A 672 -46.81 1.10 16.57
N ALA A 673 -46.58 2.23 17.23
CA ALA A 673 -45.43 2.41 18.10
C ALA A 673 -45.40 1.40 19.26
N SER A 674 -46.58 1.06 19.80
CA SER A 674 -46.73 0.03 20.83
C SER A 674 -46.51 -1.39 20.32
N HIS A 675 -46.81 -1.68 19.05
CA HIS A 675 -46.52 -2.97 18.43
C HIS A 675 -45.01 -3.20 18.26
N TYR A 676 -44.31 -2.19 17.75
CA TYR A 676 -42.87 -2.31 17.46
C TYR A 676 -41.97 -2.02 18.67
N GLY A 677 -42.54 -1.62 19.81
CA GLY A 677 -41.78 -1.38 21.03
C GLY A 677 -40.99 -0.07 21.02
N ASN A 678 -41.41 0.92 20.24
CA ASN A 678 -40.71 2.19 20.05
C ASN A 678 -40.93 3.14 21.24
N ILE A 679 -40.36 2.83 22.41
CA ILE A 679 -40.61 3.52 23.69
C ILE A 679 -40.44 5.05 23.60
N LYS A 680 -39.39 5.54 22.92
CA LYS A 680 -39.15 6.99 22.77
C LYS A 680 -40.27 7.67 21.99
N LEU A 681 -40.81 6.99 20.99
CA LEU A 681 -41.89 7.51 20.16
C LEU A 681 -43.25 7.37 20.85
N VAL A 682 -43.47 6.30 21.61
CA VAL A 682 -44.64 6.19 22.51
C VAL A 682 -44.65 7.34 23.51
N LYS A 683 -43.51 7.65 24.16
CA LYS A 683 -43.38 8.82 25.05
C LYS A 683 -43.73 10.12 24.34
N PHE A 684 -43.19 10.32 23.13
CA PHE A 684 -43.44 11.51 22.33
C PHE A 684 -44.93 11.65 21.95
N LEU A 685 -45.58 10.58 21.48
CA LEU A 685 -47.00 10.60 21.10
C LEU A 685 -47.90 10.89 22.32
N LEU A 686 -47.62 10.29 23.47
CA LEU A 686 -48.36 10.55 24.72
C LEU A 686 -48.17 11.98 25.24
N GLN A 687 -47.00 12.60 25.02
CA GLN A 687 -46.77 14.02 25.34
C GLN A 687 -47.59 14.96 24.44
N HIS A 688 -47.98 14.52 23.25
CA HIS A 688 -48.82 15.24 22.30
C HIS A 688 -50.27 14.75 22.31
N GLU A 689 -50.76 14.33 23.48
CA GLU A 689 -52.18 14.01 23.76
C GLU A 689 -52.77 12.87 22.91
N ALA A 690 -51.94 11.91 22.46
CA ALA A 690 -52.45 10.71 21.79
C ALA A 690 -53.39 9.89 22.70
N ASP A 691 -54.54 9.46 22.18
CA ASP A 691 -55.51 8.67 22.95
C ASP A 691 -54.96 7.28 23.30
N VAL A 692 -54.61 7.10 24.58
CA VAL A 692 -54.06 5.88 25.16
C VAL A 692 -55.06 4.71 25.16
N ASN A 693 -56.36 4.99 25.08
CA ASN A 693 -57.44 4.00 25.12
C ASN A 693 -58.16 3.86 23.77
N ALA A 694 -57.61 4.45 22.69
CA ALA A 694 -58.15 4.33 21.35
C ALA A 694 -58.35 2.86 20.96
N LYS A 695 -59.48 2.54 20.31
CA LYS A 695 -59.82 1.16 19.93
C LYS A 695 -59.77 0.97 18.42
N THR A 696 -59.08 -0.10 18.00
CA THR A 696 -59.15 -0.60 16.62
C THR A 696 -60.52 -1.18 16.30
N LYS A 697 -60.78 -1.54 15.03
CA LYS A 697 -62.01 -2.24 14.63
C LYS A 697 -62.22 -3.60 15.33
N LEU A 698 -61.14 -4.21 15.82
CA LEU A 698 -61.19 -5.46 16.59
C LEU A 698 -61.23 -5.21 18.11
N GLY A 699 -61.35 -3.95 18.55
CA GLY A 699 -61.41 -3.57 19.97
C GLY A 699 -60.06 -3.62 20.69
N TYR A 700 -58.95 -3.82 19.99
CA TYR A 700 -57.60 -3.74 20.59
C TYR A 700 -57.25 -2.29 20.90
N THR A 701 -56.72 -2.05 22.10
CA THR A 701 -56.08 -0.78 22.52
C THR A 701 -54.55 -0.87 22.34
N PRO A 702 -53.79 0.25 22.42
CA PRO A 702 -52.33 0.20 22.40
C PRO A 702 -51.73 -0.70 23.49
N LEU A 703 -52.40 -0.80 24.65
CA LEU A 703 -52.01 -1.69 25.75
C LEU A 703 -52.15 -3.17 25.38
N HIS A 704 -53.23 -3.55 24.68
CA HIS A 704 -53.37 -4.91 24.13
C HIS A 704 -52.22 -5.24 23.18
N GLN A 705 -51.84 -4.27 22.33
CA GLN A 705 -50.78 -4.46 21.34
C GLN A 705 -49.40 -4.61 22.00
N ALA A 706 -49.08 -3.78 23.00
CA ALA A 706 -47.84 -3.88 23.76
C ALA A 706 -47.76 -5.19 24.56
N ALA A 707 -48.88 -5.64 25.15
CA ALA A 707 -48.95 -6.91 25.88
C ALA A 707 -48.82 -8.13 24.95
N GLN A 708 -49.35 -8.04 23.73
CA GLN A 708 -49.21 -9.10 22.72
C GLN A 708 -47.77 -9.30 22.24
N GLN A 709 -46.95 -8.25 22.26
CA GLN A 709 -45.57 -8.29 21.78
C GLN A 709 -44.53 -8.40 22.91
N GLY A 710 -44.97 -8.43 24.17
CA GLY A 710 -44.06 -8.59 25.32
C GLY A 710 -43.30 -7.31 25.71
N HIS A 711 -43.75 -6.12 25.29
CA HIS A 711 -43.02 -4.86 25.51
C HIS A 711 -43.29 -4.26 26.89
N THR A 712 -42.62 -4.79 27.94
CA THR A 712 -42.82 -4.38 29.35
C THR A 712 -42.70 -2.87 29.60
N ASP A 713 -41.69 -2.22 29.02
CA ASP A 713 -41.47 -0.78 29.21
C ASP A 713 -42.56 0.08 28.55
N VAL A 714 -43.11 -0.38 27.41
CA VAL A 714 -44.24 0.27 26.77
C VAL A 714 -45.51 0.07 27.59
N VAL A 715 -45.73 -1.14 28.12
CA VAL A 715 -46.86 -1.45 29.01
C VAL A 715 -46.84 -0.56 30.25
N THR A 716 -45.70 -0.48 30.95
CA THR A 716 -45.58 0.39 32.14
C THR A 716 -45.81 1.86 31.80
N LEU A 717 -45.32 2.32 30.65
CA LEU A 717 -45.50 3.70 30.21
C LEU A 717 -46.96 4.02 29.87
N LEU A 718 -47.65 3.13 29.15
CA LEU A 718 -49.07 3.30 28.82
C LEU A 718 -49.93 3.32 30.10
N LEU A 719 -49.67 2.43 31.06
CA LEU A 719 -50.38 2.40 32.34
C LEU A 719 -50.18 3.70 33.14
N LYS A 720 -48.95 4.24 33.17
CA LYS A 720 -48.66 5.54 33.81
C LYS A 720 -49.44 6.71 33.19
N HIS A 721 -49.81 6.61 31.92
CA HIS A 721 -50.57 7.63 31.20
C HIS A 721 -52.08 7.32 31.12
N GLY A 722 -52.60 6.42 31.96
CA GLY A 722 -54.05 6.20 32.09
C GLY A 722 -54.63 5.12 31.16
N ALA A 723 -53.81 4.21 30.63
CA ALA A 723 -54.30 3.04 29.91
C ALA A 723 -55.12 2.13 30.84
N SER A 724 -56.34 1.77 30.45
CA SER A 724 -57.20 0.89 31.25
C SER A 724 -56.81 -0.58 31.06
N PRO A 725 -56.35 -1.30 32.12
CA PRO A 725 -55.89 -2.69 32.02
C PRO A 725 -57.03 -3.70 31.86
N ASN A 726 -58.27 -3.29 32.18
CA ASN A 726 -59.47 -4.13 32.16
C ASN A 726 -60.28 -4.00 30.86
N GLU A 727 -59.79 -3.24 29.88
CA GLU A 727 -60.43 -3.14 28.57
C GLU A 727 -60.45 -4.49 27.87
N ILE A 728 -61.57 -4.79 27.21
CA ILE A 728 -61.77 -6.05 26.49
C ILE A 728 -61.77 -5.81 24.98
N SER A 729 -61.12 -6.72 24.25
CA SER A 729 -61.25 -6.79 22.79
C SER A 729 -62.65 -7.27 22.38
N THR A 730 -62.95 -7.22 21.08
CA THR A 730 -64.19 -7.79 20.51
C THR A 730 -64.36 -9.29 20.79
N ASN A 731 -63.27 -10.00 21.10
CA ASN A 731 -63.27 -11.42 21.47
C ASN A 731 -63.31 -11.64 22.99
N GLY A 732 -63.53 -10.58 23.79
CA GLY A 732 -63.59 -10.64 25.26
C GLY A 732 -62.24 -10.83 25.94
N THR A 733 -61.11 -10.64 25.24
CA THR A 733 -59.78 -10.84 25.81
C THR A 733 -59.21 -9.55 26.37
N THR A 734 -58.72 -9.56 27.61
CA THR A 734 -57.98 -8.45 28.22
C THR A 734 -56.48 -8.50 27.85
N PRO A 735 -55.71 -7.40 27.99
CA PRO A 735 -54.25 -7.40 27.80
C PRO A 735 -53.54 -8.43 28.68
N LEU A 736 -53.99 -8.62 29.93
CA LEU A 736 -53.46 -9.61 30.86
C LEU A 736 -53.68 -11.04 30.36
N ALA A 737 -54.86 -11.34 29.82
CA ALA A 737 -55.15 -12.66 29.25
C ALA A 737 -54.25 -12.97 28.05
N ILE A 738 -53.95 -11.95 27.22
CA ILE A 738 -53.02 -12.09 26.09
C ILE A 738 -51.59 -12.37 26.58
N ALA A 739 -51.10 -11.59 27.55
CA ALA A 739 -49.75 -11.76 28.11
C ALA A 739 -49.55 -13.14 28.77
N LYS A 740 -50.56 -13.62 29.53
CA LYS A 740 -50.57 -14.97 30.12
C LYS A 740 -50.56 -16.07 29.06
N ARG A 741 -51.40 -15.95 28.03
CA ARG A 741 -51.50 -16.93 26.94
C ARG A 741 -50.19 -17.06 26.16
N LEU A 742 -49.46 -15.96 25.98
CA LEU A 742 -48.19 -15.93 25.23
C LEU A 742 -46.96 -16.15 26.13
N GLY A 743 -47.12 -16.26 27.45
CA GLY A 743 -46.02 -16.57 28.38
C GLY A 743 -45.12 -15.40 28.76
N TYR A 744 -45.55 -14.14 28.61
CA TYR A 744 -44.74 -12.97 28.98
C TYR A 744 -44.83 -12.69 30.48
N ILE A 745 -43.89 -13.24 31.25
CA ILE A 745 -43.86 -13.19 32.72
C ILE A 745 -43.81 -11.75 33.22
N SER A 746 -42.83 -10.95 32.77
CA SER A 746 -42.65 -9.56 33.24
C SER A 746 -43.83 -8.64 32.91
N VAL A 747 -44.46 -8.83 31.74
CA VAL A 747 -45.68 -8.08 31.37
C VAL A 747 -46.87 -8.50 32.22
N THR A 748 -46.97 -9.80 32.51
CA THR A 748 -48.01 -10.37 33.37
C THR A 748 -47.90 -9.82 34.79
N ASP A 749 -46.69 -9.71 35.33
CA ASP A 749 -46.46 -9.19 36.69
C ASP A 749 -46.81 -7.70 36.78
N VAL A 750 -46.39 -6.89 35.80
CA VAL A 750 -46.75 -5.46 35.75
C VAL A 750 -48.27 -5.26 35.64
N LEU A 751 -48.95 -6.03 34.78
CA LEU A 751 -50.40 -5.91 34.62
C LEU A 751 -51.16 -6.41 35.86
N LYS A 752 -50.67 -7.46 36.54
CA LYS A 752 -51.26 -7.96 37.79
C LYS A 752 -51.24 -6.92 38.90
N ILE A 753 -50.10 -6.26 39.11
CA ILE A 753 -49.93 -5.24 40.17
C ILE A 753 -50.99 -4.14 40.03
N VAL A 754 -51.26 -3.69 38.79
CA VAL A 754 -52.23 -2.61 38.54
C VAL A 754 -53.69 -3.10 38.56
N THR A 755 -53.95 -4.39 38.28
CA THR A 755 -55.30 -4.97 38.41
C THR A 755 -55.67 -5.38 39.84
N GLU A 756 -54.68 -5.70 40.69
CA GLU A 756 -54.89 -6.15 42.07
C GLU A 756 -55.03 -4.98 43.06
N GLU A 757 -54.54 -3.77 42.75
CA GLU A 757 -54.81 -2.56 43.56
C GLU A 757 -56.27 -2.10 43.49
N THR A 758 -57.11 -2.68 42.63
CA THR A 758 -58.53 -2.32 42.49
C THR A 758 -59.53 -3.27 43.14
N ASP A 759 -59.11 -4.41 43.72
CA ASP A 759 -60.04 -5.40 44.30
C ASP A 759 -59.74 -5.73 45.79
N ILE A 760 -60.61 -5.26 46.69
CA ILE A 760 -60.68 -5.70 48.10
C ILE A 760 -61.30 -7.12 48.13
N PRO A 761 -60.76 -8.09 48.89
CA PRO A 761 -61.09 -9.51 48.71
C PRO A 761 -62.24 -10.00 49.59
N VAL A 762 -63.00 -10.99 49.08
CA VAL A 762 -63.77 -11.92 49.92
C VAL A 762 -63.08 -13.28 49.91
N ILE A 763 -62.91 -13.77 51.14
CA ILE A 763 -62.09 -14.88 51.64
C ILE A 763 -62.67 -16.26 51.26
N SER A 764 -61.79 -17.24 50.99
CA SER A 764 -61.83 -18.54 51.68
C SER A 764 -60.52 -19.33 51.53
N ASP A 765 -59.75 -19.34 52.62
CA ASP A 765 -59.28 -20.55 53.32
C ASP A 765 -58.51 -21.65 52.55
N LYS A 766 -57.19 -21.74 52.79
CA LYS A 766 -56.54 -22.59 53.82
C LYS A 766 -55.10 -23.00 53.46
N HIS A 767 -54.15 -22.46 54.23
CA HIS A 767 -52.92 -23.06 54.76
C HIS A 767 -52.46 -24.44 54.24
N ARG A 768 -51.21 -24.59 53.76
CA ARG A 768 -49.99 -24.92 54.55
C ARG A 768 -48.74 -25.13 53.66
N MET A 769 -47.56 -25.03 54.30
CA MET A 769 -46.21 -24.85 53.76
C MET A 769 -45.39 -26.14 53.49
N SER A 770 -44.36 -25.98 52.63
CA SER A 770 -42.95 -26.48 52.66
C SER A 770 -42.55 -27.97 52.40
N PHE A 771 -41.69 -28.16 51.36
CA PHE A 771 -40.42 -28.94 51.14
C PHE A 771 -40.02 -30.17 52.04
N PRO A 772 -38.97 -30.99 51.75
CA PRO A 772 -38.45 -31.60 50.49
C PRO A 772 -37.94 -33.09 50.62
N GLU A 773 -37.28 -33.59 49.56
CA GLU A 773 -36.24 -34.66 49.47
C GLU A 773 -36.58 -36.13 49.77
N THR A 774 -36.23 -37.03 48.84
CA THR A 774 -35.18 -38.07 49.03
C THR A 774 -34.97 -38.91 47.75
N VAL A 775 -33.84 -39.62 47.75
CA VAL A 775 -32.96 -40.07 46.68
C VAL A 775 -33.02 -41.59 46.44
N ASP A 776 -32.21 -42.03 45.45
CA ASP A 776 -31.60 -43.36 45.23
C ASP A 776 -32.35 -44.36 44.30
N GLU A 777 -31.81 -44.61 43.09
CA GLU A 777 -30.75 -45.60 42.71
C GLU A 777 -31.36 -47.03 42.53
N ILE A 778 -31.05 -47.93 41.60
CA ILE A 778 -30.03 -48.12 40.54
C ILE A 778 -30.42 -49.42 39.76
N LEU A 779 -29.75 -49.66 38.61
CA LEU A 779 -29.54 -50.93 37.82
C LEU A 779 -30.52 -51.33 36.69
N ASP A 780 -30.07 -51.05 35.45
CA ASP A 780 -29.58 -51.99 34.40
C ASP A 780 -30.33 -53.31 34.15
N VAL A 781 -30.42 -53.90 32.94
CA VAL A 781 -29.38 -54.09 31.90
C VAL A 781 -30.02 -54.53 30.56
N SER A 782 -29.21 -54.43 29.49
CA SER A 782 -29.12 -55.28 28.28
C SER A 782 -30.08 -54.98 27.10
N GLU A 783 -29.58 -54.43 25.97
CA GLU A 783 -28.87 -55.06 24.82
C GLU A 783 -29.88 -55.43 23.70
N ASP A 784 -29.63 -55.35 22.38
CA ASP A 784 -28.54 -54.81 21.56
C ASP A 784 -29.02 -54.83 20.08
N GLU A 785 -28.25 -54.12 19.25
CA GLU A 785 -28.05 -54.28 17.80
C GLU A 785 -29.18 -54.05 16.77
N GLY A 786 -28.82 -53.31 15.73
CA GLY A 786 -29.65 -53.03 14.56
C GLY A 786 -29.21 -53.79 13.31
N GLU A 787 -29.89 -53.53 12.20
CA GLU A 787 -29.39 -53.83 10.86
C GLU A 787 -29.99 -52.82 9.87
N GLY A 788 -29.14 -52.28 8.99
CA GLY A 788 -29.57 -51.49 7.84
C GLY A 788 -30.01 -52.39 6.68
N LEU A 789 -30.68 -51.80 5.69
CA LEU A 789 -30.61 -52.20 4.27
C LEU A 789 -31.37 -51.21 3.38
N GLU A 790 -30.71 -50.79 2.31
CA GLU A 790 -31.26 -50.06 1.17
C GLU A 790 -32.18 -50.94 0.32
N LEU A 791 -33.22 -50.35 -0.29
CA LEU A 791 -33.71 -50.72 -1.63
C LEU A 791 -34.64 -49.64 -2.19
N GLY A 792 -34.29 -49.16 -3.39
CA GLY A 792 -34.93 -48.02 -4.05
C GLY A 792 -36.00 -48.33 -5.10
N ARG A 793 -36.19 -47.33 -5.98
CA ARG A 793 -37.12 -47.16 -7.13
C ARG A 793 -38.43 -46.44 -6.76
N THR A 794 -38.97 -45.43 -7.45
CA THR A 794 -38.69 -44.70 -8.71
C THR A 794 -39.72 -43.54 -8.84
N ILE A 795 -39.29 -42.29 -9.20
CA ILE A 795 -39.85 -41.28 -10.18
C ILE A 795 -41.35 -40.82 -10.05
N PRO A 796 -41.84 -39.58 -10.41
CA PRO A 796 -41.25 -38.37 -11.03
C PRO A 796 -41.60 -36.97 -10.39
N GLU A 797 -40.92 -35.92 -10.93
CA GLU A 797 -41.39 -34.54 -11.23
C GLU A 797 -42.15 -33.65 -10.18
N ILE A 798 -41.49 -32.55 -9.74
CA ILE A 798 -41.83 -31.12 -10.00
C ILE A 798 -41.16 -30.18 -8.97
N CYS A 799 -40.65 -29.07 -9.51
CA CYS A 799 -40.11 -27.84 -8.92
C CYS A 799 -40.65 -27.42 -7.53
N TRP A 800 -39.78 -26.85 -6.67
CA TRP A 800 -39.62 -25.40 -6.46
C TRP A 800 -38.79 -25.10 -5.17
N LEU A 801 -37.91 -24.10 -5.29
CA LEU A 801 -37.47 -23.12 -4.27
C LEU A 801 -36.78 -23.57 -2.96
N GLY A 802 -35.49 -23.25 -2.85
CA GLY A 802 -34.74 -23.29 -1.60
C GLY A 802 -33.49 -22.40 -1.57
N ARG A 803 -33.70 -21.09 -1.48
CA ARG A 803 -32.81 -20.04 -0.90
C ARG A 803 -31.32 -20.02 -1.30
N CYS A 804 -31.05 -19.33 -2.41
CA CYS A 804 -29.82 -18.56 -2.59
C CYS A 804 -29.76 -17.37 -1.60
N GLY A 805 -28.73 -17.36 -0.75
CA GLY A 805 -28.22 -16.15 -0.12
C GLY A 805 -27.69 -15.20 -1.19
N ARG A 806 -28.16 -13.95 -1.14
CA ARG A 806 -27.97 -12.93 -2.18
C ARG A 806 -26.60 -12.26 -2.07
N GLN A 807 -25.77 -12.45 -3.08
CA GLN A 807 -24.91 -11.39 -3.61
C GLN A 807 -25.09 -11.39 -5.13
N GLN A 808 -25.67 -10.32 -5.67
CA GLN A 808 -25.94 -10.22 -7.10
C GLN A 808 -24.68 -9.83 -7.89
N PRO A 809 -24.42 -10.46 -9.05
CA PRO A 809 -23.22 -10.22 -9.84
C PRO A 809 -23.46 -9.26 -11.04
N TRP A 810 -22.37 -8.59 -11.42
CA TRP A 810 -21.96 -8.18 -12.78
C TRP A 810 -22.44 -6.84 -13.37
N GLY A 811 -21.55 -5.84 -13.28
CA GLY A 811 -21.09 -5.15 -14.49
C GLY A 811 -19.91 -5.94 -15.10
N PRO A 812 -19.71 -5.93 -16.43
CA PRO A 812 -18.51 -6.53 -16.99
C PRO A 812 -17.32 -5.65 -16.59
N ALA A 813 -16.46 -6.19 -15.74
CA ALA A 813 -15.09 -5.72 -15.61
C ALA A 813 -14.45 -5.83 -16.99
N LEU A 814 -14.21 -4.69 -17.63
CA LEU A 814 -13.29 -4.62 -18.76
C LEU A 814 -11.94 -5.07 -18.21
N VAL A 815 -11.48 -6.22 -18.69
CA VAL A 815 -10.18 -6.79 -18.35
C VAL A 815 -9.12 -5.70 -18.57
N PHE A 816 -8.50 -5.27 -17.47
CA PHE A 816 -7.22 -4.58 -17.49
C PHE A 816 -6.22 -5.57 -18.11
N LEU A 817 -5.92 -5.40 -19.40
CA LEU A 817 -4.65 -5.89 -19.90
C LEU A 817 -3.60 -5.05 -19.19
N TRP A 818 -2.80 -5.71 -18.36
CA TRP A 818 -1.70 -5.15 -17.60
C TRP A 818 -0.89 -4.13 -18.41
N ASP A 819 -0.57 -3.01 -17.76
CA ASP A 819 0.64 -2.28 -18.08
C ASP A 819 1.83 -3.22 -17.89
N PRO A 820 2.77 -3.33 -18.84
CA PRO A 820 4.03 -3.97 -18.56
C PRO A 820 4.78 -3.12 -17.53
N VAL A 821 4.78 -3.60 -16.29
CA VAL A 821 5.74 -3.17 -15.25
C VAL A 821 7.15 -3.34 -15.82
N PRO A 822 8.04 -2.33 -15.69
CA PRO A 822 9.46 -2.52 -15.92
C PRO A 822 9.98 -3.52 -14.89
N ILE A 823 10.29 -4.75 -15.31
CA ILE A 823 10.90 -5.75 -14.45
C ILE A 823 12.36 -5.35 -14.21
N GLY A 824 12.58 -4.66 -13.10
CA GLY A 824 13.84 -4.58 -12.38
C GLY A 824 13.62 -5.07 -10.95
N ALA A 825 14.30 -6.17 -10.60
CA ALA A 825 14.58 -6.70 -9.25
C ALA A 825 13.40 -7.14 -8.32
N LEU A 826 13.36 -8.45 -8.06
CA LEU A 826 12.67 -9.17 -6.96
C LEU A 826 13.57 -9.19 -5.69
N PRO A 827 13.08 -9.51 -4.46
CA PRO A 827 12.10 -10.57 -4.18
C PRO A 827 10.88 -10.25 -3.28
N CYS A 828 9.88 -11.09 -3.48
CA CYS A 828 8.56 -11.16 -2.86
C CYS A 828 8.56 -12.11 -1.64
N LEU A 829 7.81 -11.75 -0.60
CA LEU A 829 7.31 -12.64 0.44
C LEU A 829 5.80 -12.37 0.61
N THR A 830 4.95 -13.36 0.31
CA THR A 830 3.55 -13.43 0.78
C THR A 830 3.22 -14.86 1.19
N GLN A 831 2.24 -14.96 2.10
CA GLN A 831 2.08 -15.89 3.22
C GLN A 831 1.37 -17.22 2.88
N PRO A 832 1.37 -18.20 3.80
CA PRO A 832 0.36 -19.25 3.87
C PRO A 832 -0.80 -18.89 4.84
N SER A 833 -2.00 -19.35 4.48
CA SER A 833 -3.27 -19.33 5.22
C SER A 833 -3.32 -20.33 6.37
N LYS A 834 -3.93 -19.98 7.52
CA LYS A 834 -4.38 -20.93 8.56
C LYS A 834 -5.68 -20.51 9.23
N GLU A 835 -6.48 -21.53 9.51
CA GLU A 835 -7.82 -21.57 10.13
C GLU A 835 -7.82 -21.15 11.62
N PHE A 836 -8.99 -20.74 12.10
CA PHE A 836 -9.30 -20.40 13.50
C PHE A 836 -10.19 -21.50 14.11
N ASP A 837 -9.87 -21.94 15.33
CA ASP A 837 -10.77 -22.66 16.25
C ASP A 837 -10.90 -21.85 17.55
N GLU A 838 -12.12 -21.76 18.07
CA GLU A 838 -12.47 -21.25 19.40
C GLU A 838 -12.66 -22.42 20.38
N ASP A 839 -12.17 -22.28 21.62
CA ASP A 839 -12.93 -22.66 22.81
C ASP A 839 -12.26 -22.23 24.13
N SER A 840 -13.07 -21.59 25.00
CA SER A 840 -13.06 -21.65 26.48
C SER A 840 -11.93 -20.97 27.30
N LEU A 841 -12.09 -20.34 28.48
CA LEU A 841 -13.16 -19.92 29.41
C LEU A 841 -12.48 -18.99 30.47
N ILE A 842 -13.21 -18.01 31.04
CA ILE A 842 -12.84 -17.03 32.12
C ILE A 842 -13.40 -17.59 33.47
N PRO A 843 -12.87 -17.39 34.73
CA PRO A 843 -12.78 -16.10 35.50
C PRO A 843 -11.67 -15.98 36.58
N SER A 844 -11.29 -14.79 37.07
CA SER A 844 -11.81 -14.19 38.34
C SER A 844 -11.03 -12.89 38.69
N SER A 845 -11.68 -11.91 39.32
CA SER A 845 -11.08 -10.75 40.05
C SER A 845 -11.40 -10.91 41.57
N PRO A 846 -10.76 -10.23 42.56
CA PRO A 846 -10.83 -8.76 42.74
C PRO A 846 -9.61 -8.04 43.40
N ALA A 847 -9.59 -6.71 43.17
CA ALA A 847 -9.02 -5.56 43.93
C ALA A 847 -7.84 -5.71 44.92
N THR A 848 -6.79 -4.88 44.76
CA THR A 848 -6.45 -3.73 45.65
C THR A 848 -5.24 -2.94 45.12
N GLU A 849 -5.45 -1.63 44.99
CA GLU A 849 -4.56 -0.48 45.31
C GLU A 849 -3.03 -0.48 44.99
N THR A 850 -2.65 0.57 44.26
CA THR A 850 -1.35 1.29 44.28
C THR A 850 -0.08 0.59 43.79
N SER A 851 0.37 0.96 42.59
CA SER A 851 1.65 1.66 42.36
C SER A 851 2.00 1.66 40.88
N ASP A 852 2.13 2.86 40.32
CA ASP A 852 2.98 3.07 39.16
C ASP A 852 4.43 2.78 39.56
N ASN A 853 5.21 2.21 38.63
CA ASN A 853 6.67 2.16 38.51
C ASN A 853 7.35 0.79 38.69
N ILE A 854 8.08 0.41 37.63
CA ILE A 854 9.20 -0.53 37.64
C ILE A 854 10.36 0.08 38.47
N SER A 855 11.05 -0.75 39.25
CA SER A 855 12.17 -0.37 40.14
C SER A 855 13.39 0.20 39.39
N PRO A 856 14.04 1.29 39.87
CA PRO A 856 15.19 1.92 39.24
C PRO A 856 16.53 1.19 39.48
N VAL A 857 16.52 -0.06 39.96
CA VAL A 857 17.73 -0.81 40.37
C VAL A 857 18.04 -2.00 39.45
N ALA A 858 17.43 -2.09 38.27
CA ALA A 858 17.75 -3.15 37.29
C ALA A 858 19.00 -2.81 36.45
N SER A 859 19.82 -3.82 36.15
CA SER A 859 21.11 -3.71 35.47
C SER A 859 21.02 -3.10 34.05
N PRO A 860 22.08 -2.42 33.55
CA PRO A 860 22.05 -1.79 32.24
C PRO A 860 22.15 -2.82 31.11
N VAL A 861 21.14 -2.86 30.25
CA VAL A 861 21.14 -3.67 29.02
C VAL A 861 22.03 -2.99 27.97
N HIS A 862 22.96 -3.74 27.37
CA HIS A 862 23.88 -3.23 26.35
C HIS A 862 23.38 -3.43 24.92
N THR A 863 23.56 -2.36 24.12
CA THR A 863 23.45 -2.19 22.66
C THR A 863 22.05 -2.00 22.05
N GLY A 864 21.86 -0.84 21.38
CA GLY A 864 20.88 -0.60 20.30
C GLY A 864 19.40 -0.52 20.72
N PHE A 865 19.03 0.44 21.56
CA PHE A 865 17.63 0.57 22.01
C PHE A 865 16.77 1.36 21.00
N LEU A 866 15.92 0.67 20.24
CA LEU A 866 14.80 1.26 19.50
C LEU A 866 13.54 1.11 20.35
N VAL A 867 13.00 2.22 20.87
CA VAL A 867 11.68 2.19 21.53
C VAL A 867 10.62 2.58 20.51
N SER A 868 9.92 1.58 19.99
CA SER A 868 8.71 1.82 19.21
C SER A 868 7.51 1.71 20.14
N PHE A 869 6.87 2.84 20.41
CA PHE A 869 5.57 2.84 21.09
C PHE A 869 4.49 2.68 20.01
N MET A 870 3.71 1.60 20.09
CA MET A 870 2.33 1.64 19.61
C MET A 870 1.55 2.40 20.68
N VAL A 871 1.06 3.58 20.35
CA VAL A 871 0.27 4.38 21.28
C VAL A 871 -1.14 3.77 21.38
N ASP A 872 -1.45 3.20 22.54
CA ASP A 872 -2.61 3.61 23.34
C ASP A 872 -2.19 3.69 24.82
N ALA A 873 -2.73 4.64 25.56
CA ALA A 873 -2.35 4.91 26.94
C ALA A 873 -2.80 3.77 27.88
N ARG A 874 -1.82 2.95 28.28
CA ARG A 874 -1.84 1.83 29.25
C ARG A 874 -2.40 0.50 28.69
N GLY A 875 -1.57 -0.54 28.78
CA GLY A 875 -1.87 -1.89 28.30
C GLY A 875 -3.11 -2.49 28.98
N GLY A 876 -4.16 -2.69 28.19
CA GLY A 876 -5.39 -3.38 28.57
C GLY A 876 -6.47 -3.16 27.51
N SER A 877 -7.15 -4.22 27.08
CA SER A 877 -8.27 -4.12 26.12
C SER A 877 -9.44 -3.34 26.74
N MET A 878 -9.82 -2.18 26.18
CA MET A 878 -10.98 -1.39 26.62
C MET A 878 -11.82 -0.91 25.42
N ARG A 879 -13.16 -0.97 25.57
CA ARG A 879 -14.13 -0.31 24.68
C ARG A 879 -13.89 1.20 24.70
N GLY A 880 -13.90 1.83 23.53
CA GLY A 880 -13.41 3.20 23.31
C GLY A 880 -14.07 4.30 24.17
N SER A 881 -13.22 5.18 24.72
CA SER A 881 -13.57 6.45 25.39
C SER A 881 -12.50 7.52 25.14
N ARG A 882 -12.85 8.82 25.29
CA ARG A 882 -12.00 9.99 24.97
C ARG A 882 -11.11 10.42 26.16
N HIS A 883 -9.79 10.55 25.96
CA HIS A 883 -8.87 11.21 26.92
C HIS A 883 -7.82 12.08 26.20
N HIS A 884 -7.41 13.19 26.83
CA HIS A 884 -6.42 14.13 26.30
C HIS A 884 -5.00 13.87 26.84
N GLY A 885 -4.00 13.73 25.96
CA GLY A 885 -2.56 13.87 26.27
C GLY A 885 -1.73 12.56 26.30
N LEU A 886 -0.55 12.58 25.66
CA LEU A 886 0.47 11.51 25.74
C LEU A 886 1.63 11.98 26.65
N ARG A 887 2.03 11.16 27.63
CA ARG A 887 3.18 11.44 28.52
C ARG A 887 4.26 10.38 28.32
N VAL A 888 5.47 10.82 27.95
CA VAL A 888 6.65 9.95 27.74
C VAL A 888 7.70 10.31 28.79
N VAL A 889 8.11 9.35 29.62
CA VAL A 889 9.10 9.57 30.68
C VAL A 889 10.38 8.78 30.35
N ILE A 890 11.49 9.48 30.17
CA ILE A 890 12.80 8.89 29.89
C ILE A 890 13.68 9.10 31.14
N PRO A 891 14.22 8.03 31.76
CA PRO A 891 15.10 8.17 32.92
C PRO A 891 16.45 8.79 32.53
N PRO A 892 16.88 9.92 33.13
CA PRO A 892 18.07 10.66 32.69
C PRO A 892 19.40 9.90 32.76
N ARG A 893 19.51 8.94 33.69
CA ARG A 893 20.75 8.20 34.00
C ARG A 893 20.80 6.77 33.45
N ALA A 894 19.72 6.29 32.82
CA ALA A 894 19.65 4.92 32.31
C ALA A 894 20.04 4.78 30.82
N CYS A 895 20.12 5.89 30.08
CA CYS A 895 20.44 5.91 28.65
C CYS A 895 21.88 6.38 28.40
N ALA A 896 22.82 5.45 28.32
CA ALA A 896 24.24 5.71 28.06
C ALA A 896 24.59 5.85 26.56
N ALA A 897 23.61 5.79 25.66
CA ALA A 897 23.78 5.87 24.21
C ALA A 897 22.65 6.68 23.54
N PRO A 898 22.90 7.28 22.35
CA PRO A 898 21.90 8.10 21.66
C PRO A 898 20.60 7.34 21.44
N THR A 899 19.49 7.88 21.93
CA THR A 899 18.20 7.16 21.95
C THR A 899 17.22 7.81 20.97
N ARG A 900 16.69 7.02 20.03
CA ARG A 900 15.67 7.45 19.06
C ARG A 900 14.32 6.79 19.38
N ILE A 901 13.29 7.61 19.57
CA ILE A 901 11.91 7.16 19.80
C ILE A 901 11.10 7.40 18.54
N THR A 902 10.47 6.34 18.02
CA THR A 902 9.60 6.41 16.84
C THR A 902 8.19 5.96 17.18
N CYS A 903 7.25 6.90 17.14
CA CYS A 903 5.82 6.58 17.27
C CYS A 903 5.32 6.08 15.91
N ARG A 904 4.67 4.92 15.84
CA ARG A 904 4.12 4.35 14.59
C ARG A 904 2.61 4.23 14.66
N LEU A 905 1.92 4.54 13.55
CA LEU A 905 0.48 4.35 13.42
C LEU A 905 0.16 2.86 13.23
N VAL A 906 -0.88 2.36 13.90
CA VAL A 906 -1.51 1.08 13.56
C VAL A 906 -2.29 1.25 12.25
N LYS A 907 -2.09 0.35 11.28
CA LYS A 907 -2.73 0.45 9.95
C LYS A 907 -4.27 0.55 10.08
N PRO A 908 -4.95 1.41 9.29
CA PRO A 908 -6.40 1.61 9.33
C PRO A 908 -7.20 0.31 9.15
N GLN A 909 -6.62 -0.65 8.45
CA GLN A 909 -7.20 -1.96 8.11
C GLN A 909 -7.49 -2.85 9.33
N LYS A 910 -7.04 -2.46 10.54
CA LYS A 910 -7.31 -3.18 11.80
C LYS A 910 -8.38 -2.54 12.69
N LEU A 911 -9.01 -1.43 12.27
CA LEU A 911 -10.10 -0.78 13.02
C LEU A 911 -11.33 -0.61 12.11
N PRO A 912 -12.47 -1.26 12.42
CA PRO A 912 -13.65 -1.25 11.55
C PRO A 912 -14.39 0.10 11.47
N ALA A 913 -14.11 1.06 12.35
CA ALA A 913 -14.65 2.42 12.28
C ALA A 913 -13.68 3.46 12.91
N PRO A 914 -12.89 4.22 12.11
CA PRO A 914 -12.14 5.34 12.64
C PRO A 914 -13.07 6.53 12.96
N PRO A 915 -12.87 7.27 14.07
CA PRO A 915 -13.70 8.42 14.41
C PRO A 915 -13.47 9.59 13.44
N GLN A 916 -14.54 10.34 13.12
CA GLN A 916 -14.45 11.55 12.30
C GLN A 916 -13.76 12.69 13.09
N LEU A 917 -12.79 13.35 12.46
CA LEU A 917 -12.10 14.54 12.99
C LEU A 917 -12.88 15.79 12.56
N ALA A 918 -13.22 16.68 13.50
CA ALA A 918 -13.81 17.98 13.19
C ALA A 918 -12.72 18.99 12.79
N ASP A 919 -13.03 19.90 11.87
CA ASP A 919 -12.13 20.97 11.45
C ASP A 919 -11.71 21.83 12.67
N GLY A 920 -10.42 21.74 13.03
CA GLY A 920 -9.83 22.48 14.15
C GLY A 920 -9.44 21.64 15.37
N GLU A 921 -9.85 20.37 15.47
CA GLU A 921 -9.33 19.44 16.48
C GLU A 921 -8.01 18.82 16.00
N ALA A 922 -6.96 19.64 16.05
CA ALA A 922 -5.60 19.13 15.99
C ALA A 922 -5.36 18.28 17.25
N LEU A 923 -5.46 16.95 17.14
CA LEU A 923 -4.79 16.02 18.05
C LEU A 923 -3.27 16.19 17.85
N ALA A 924 -2.76 17.35 18.26
CA ALA A 924 -1.40 17.45 18.68
C ALA A 924 -1.31 16.56 19.91
N SER A 925 -0.68 15.41 19.76
CA SER A 925 0.11 14.81 20.82
C SER A 925 1.15 15.85 21.25
N ARG A 926 0.72 16.90 21.97
CA ARG A 926 1.61 17.75 22.75
C ARG A 926 2.22 16.80 23.76
N ILE A 927 3.52 16.60 23.66
CA ILE A 927 4.25 15.94 24.72
C ILE A 927 4.12 16.86 25.94
N ILE A 928 3.32 16.46 26.93
CA ILE A 928 2.96 17.35 28.05
C ILE A 928 4.13 17.47 29.05
N ALA A 929 4.99 16.46 29.15
CA ALA A 929 6.20 16.51 29.96
C ALA A 929 7.20 15.41 29.54
N LEU A 930 8.49 15.77 29.43
CA LEU A 930 9.61 14.85 29.24
C LEU A 930 10.44 14.83 30.52
N GLY A 931 10.31 13.77 31.31
CA GLY A 931 11.08 13.57 32.55
C GLY A 931 10.81 14.59 33.67
N PRO A 932 11.40 14.41 34.88
CA PRO A 932 11.28 15.37 35.98
C PRO A 932 12.01 16.67 35.62
N ALA A 933 11.38 17.82 35.88
CA ALA A 933 11.92 19.13 35.56
C ALA A 933 13.33 19.32 36.16
N GLY A 934 14.33 19.63 35.31
CA GLY A 934 15.68 20.02 35.73
C GLY A 934 16.79 18.95 35.64
N ALA A 935 16.53 17.73 35.14
CA ALA A 935 17.55 16.70 35.00
C ALA A 935 18.25 16.68 33.62
N GLN A 936 19.60 16.61 33.59
CA GLN A 936 20.41 16.48 32.37
C GLN A 936 20.53 15.02 31.91
N PHE A 937 20.37 14.77 30.60
CA PHE A 937 20.58 13.45 30.00
C PHE A 937 22.06 13.25 29.61
N LEU A 938 22.56 12.03 29.74
CA LEU A 938 23.97 11.68 29.46
C LEU A 938 24.30 11.52 27.96
N SER A 939 23.29 11.47 27.08
CA SER A 939 23.45 11.32 25.63
C SER A 939 22.27 11.94 24.85
N PRO A 940 22.42 12.26 23.55
CA PRO A 940 21.36 12.91 22.76
C PRO A 940 20.10 12.05 22.62
N VAL A 941 18.93 12.69 22.71
CA VAL A 941 17.61 12.04 22.53
C VAL A 941 16.87 12.66 21.35
N VAL A 942 16.38 11.81 20.46
CA VAL A 942 15.60 12.21 19.27
C VAL A 942 14.22 11.57 19.33
N VAL A 943 13.17 12.38 19.22
CA VAL A 943 11.78 11.92 19.22
C VAL A 943 11.11 12.28 17.90
N GLU A 944 10.63 11.25 17.19
CA GLU A 944 9.92 11.38 15.92
C GLU A 944 8.43 11.10 16.12
N ILE A 945 7.61 12.12 15.90
CA ILE A 945 6.16 12.06 16.07
C ILE A 945 5.51 12.14 14.67
N PRO A 946 4.80 11.11 14.21
CA PRO A 946 4.01 11.20 12.99
C PRO A 946 2.82 12.13 13.25
N HIS A 947 2.61 13.13 12.41
CA HIS A 947 1.63 14.17 12.69
C HIS A 947 0.40 14.16 11.79
N PHE A 948 -0.75 14.42 12.43
CA PHE A 948 -2.07 14.69 11.83
C PHE A 948 -2.62 16.06 12.28
N ALA A 949 -1.78 17.09 12.53
CA ALA A 949 -2.25 18.26 13.28
C ALA A 949 -1.49 19.61 13.08
N SER A 950 -1.12 20.00 11.86
CA SER A 950 -0.72 21.40 11.58
C SER A 950 -1.16 21.78 10.18
N TYR A 951 -2.27 22.53 10.06
CA TYR A 951 -2.72 23.11 8.80
C TYR A 951 -2.31 24.59 8.75
N GLY A 952 -1.00 24.82 8.61
CA GLY A 952 -0.44 26.13 8.35
C GLY A 952 0.16 26.17 6.95
N ARG A 953 -0.54 26.80 5.99
CA ARG A 953 -0.08 27.05 4.60
C ARG A 953 0.12 25.81 3.70
N ARG A 954 -0.91 24.96 3.63
CA ARG A 954 -1.21 24.00 2.54
C ARG A 954 -0.30 22.77 2.33
N ASP A 955 0.72 22.50 3.16
CA ASP A 955 1.47 21.23 3.10
C ASP A 955 1.51 20.48 4.46
N ARG A 956 1.62 19.15 4.39
CA ARG A 956 1.70 18.23 5.56
C ARG A 956 3.15 18.06 6.00
N GLU A 957 3.50 18.40 7.25
CA GLU A 957 4.89 18.38 7.75
C GLU A 957 5.14 17.28 8.81
N LEU A 958 6.33 16.66 8.78
CA LEU A 958 6.85 15.79 9.85
C LEU A 958 7.58 16.66 10.90
N VAL A 959 7.25 16.51 12.18
CA VAL A 959 7.91 17.24 13.28
C VAL A 959 8.92 16.33 13.97
N VAL A 960 10.19 16.74 13.95
CA VAL A 960 11.28 16.06 14.70
C VAL A 960 11.71 16.95 15.85
N LEU A 961 11.67 16.40 17.06
CA LEU A 961 12.17 17.06 18.27
C LEU A 961 13.52 16.46 18.65
N ARG A 962 14.57 17.30 18.68
CA ARG A 962 15.93 16.90 19.08
C ARG A 962 16.37 17.71 20.30
N SER A 963 16.99 17.02 21.25
CA SER A 963 17.72 17.64 22.34
C SER A 963 19.06 16.94 22.55
N GLU A 964 20.14 17.71 22.71
CA GLU A 964 21.49 17.19 22.92
C GLU A 964 21.82 16.94 24.40
N ASN A 965 21.11 17.62 25.31
CA ASN A 965 21.34 17.59 26.77
C ASN A 965 20.05 17.67 27.61
N GLY A 966 18.86 17.73 26.99
CA GLY A 966 17.55 17.77 27.64
C GLY A 966 17.09 19.12 28.18
N SER A 967 17.91 20.17 28.12
CA SER A 967 17.56 21.49 28.65
C SER A 967 16.84 22.39 27.62
N VAL A 968 17.06 22.15 26.33
CA VAL A 968 16.42 22.87 25.22
C VAL A 968 15.93 21.86 24.18
N TRP A 969 14.67 21.98 23.76
CA TRP A 969 14.06 21.19 22.69
C TRP A 969 13.95 22.06 21.45
N LYS A 970 14.47 21.58 20.31
CA LYS A 970 14.35 22.29 19.04
C LYS A 970 13.47 21.50 18.09
N GLU A 971 12.44 22.17 17.55
CA GLU A 971 11.63 21.66 16.46
C GLU A 971 12.40 21.80 15.15
N HIS A 972 12.49 20.71 14.40
CA HIS A 972 13.01 20.70 13.04
C HIS A 972 11.85 20.45 12.07
N CYS A 973 11.51 21.48 11.27
CA CYS A 973 10.53 21.39 10.19
C CYS A 973 11.20 20.81 8.94
N ASN A 974 10.67 19.71 8.40
CA ASN A 974 11.18 19.11 7.18
C ASN A 974 10.38 19.65 5.97
N ARG A 975 10.88 20.70 5.29
CA ARG A 975 10.33 21.12 3.99
C ARG A 975 10.86 20.18 2.92
N TYR A 976 9.98 19.37 2.33
CA TYR A 976 10.33 18.53 1.20
C TYR A 976 10.41 19.40 -0.07
N GLU A 977 11.61 19.82 -0.43
CA GLU A 977 11.95 20.09 -1.84
C GLU A 977 12.53 18.80 -2.43
N GLU A 978 12.00 18.37 -3.59
CA GLU A 978 12.35 17.11 -4.28
C GLU A 978 13.84 16.93 -4.58
N SER A 979 14.65 18.00 -4.56
CA SER A 979 16.07 17.95 -4.90
C SER A 979 16.99 17.35 -3.82
N TYR A 980 16.51 17.14 -2.58
CA TYR A 980 17.34 16.59 -1.50
C TYR A 980 17.21 15.06 -1.35
N MET A 981 16.18 14.44 -1.95
CA MET A 981 16.06 12.97 -1.99
C MET A 981 17.04 12.33 -2.98
N ASP A 982 17.44 13.04 -4.04
CA ASP A 982 18.45 12.54 -4.97
C ASP A 982 19.86 12.58 -4.37
N GLN A 983 20.18 13.47 -3.42
CA GLN A 983 21.49 13.48 -2.75
C GLN A 983 21.63 12.43 -1.64
N LEU A 984 20.52 12.01 -1.02
CA LEU A 984 20.52 10.92 -0.04
C LEU A 984 20.44 9.53 -0.68
N LEU A 985 19.98 9.45 -1.93
CA LEU A 985 19.98 8.23 -2.74
C LEU A 985 21.19 8.11 -3.69
N ASN A 986 21.87 9.20 -4.03
CA ASN A 986 23.15 9.18 -4.77
C ASN A 986 24.40 9.08 -3.88
N GLY A 987 24.24 8.91 -2.57
CA GLY A 987 25.36 8.65 -1.63
C GLY A 987 26.03 7.28 -1.74
N MET A 988 25.91 6.60 -2.89
CA MET A 988 26.63 5.36 -3.22
C MET A 988 27.20 5.33 -4.65
N ASP A 989 27.29 6.47 -5.33
CA ASP A 989 28.11 6.65 -6.53
C ASP A 989 28.72 8.06 -6.49
N GLU A 990 30.02 8.18 -6.23
CA GLU A 990 30.80 9.34 -6.70
C GLU A 990 32.20 8.89 -7.11
N GLY A 991 32.56 9.24 -8.35
CA GLY A 991 33.83 8.91 -8.99
C GLY A 991 33.88 9.38 -10.44
N GLU A 992 34.04 10.69 -10.60
CA GLU A 992 34.43 11.46 -11.80
C GLU A 992 33.34 11.93 -12.77
N ARG A 993 33.10 13.25 -12.76
CA ARG A 993 33.49 14.12 -13.90
C ARG A 993 33.46 15.62 -13.56
N SER A 994 34.66 16.21 -13.62
CA SER A 994 35.05 17.49 -14.25
C SER A 994 34.08 18.68 -14.22
N ALA A 995 34.56 19.75 -13.59
CA ALA A 995 34.04 21.12 -13.68
C ALA A 995 34.04 21.69 -15.12
N PRO A 996 33.15 22.68 -15.42
CA PRO A 996 33.05 23.28 -16.74
C PRO A 996 34.09 24.39 -16.96
N ALA A 997 34.72 24.36 -18.13
CA ALA A 997 35.52 25.47 -18.64
C ALA A 997 34.61 26.55 -19.26
N LEU A 998 34.80 27.77 -18.79
CA LEU A 998 34.31 29.00 -19.39
C LEU A 998 34.92 29.22 -20.78
N GLN A 999 34.07 29.67 -21.69
CA GLN A 999 34.42 30.12 -23.03
C GLN A 999 35.00 31.54 -22.94
N CYS A 1000 36.15 31.77 -23.58
CA CYS A 1000 36.66 33.10 -23.92
C CYS A 1000 37.32 33.05 -25.31
N ASP A 1001 36.88 33.98 -26.16
CA ASP A 1001 37.27 34.34 -27.53
C ASP A 1001 38.67 33.93 -28.03
N ARG A 1002 38.72 33.21 -29.16
CA ARG A 1002 39.10 33.70 -30.51
C ARG A 1002 39.12 32.57 -31.53
#